data_AF-D5E8L2-F1
#
_entry.id   AF-D5E8L2-F1
#
_cell.length_a   1.000
_cell.length_b   1.000
_cell.length_c   1.000
_cell.angle_alpha   90.00
_cell.angle_beta   90.00
_cell.angle_gamma   90.00
#
_symmetry.space_group_name_H-M   'P 1'
#
loop_
_entity.id
_entity.type
_entity.pdbx_description
1 polymer ?
#
loop_
_entity_poly.entity_id
_entity_poly.type
_entity_poly.pdbx_seq_one_letter_code
_entity_poly.pdbx_strand_id
1 'polypeptide(L)'
;MKRLLATLMAALMVLTVFAGVASAAGHTVEVRGEVVGDNNTWDAQSFAGFWYDLDEGDSSENLTIMNETGETTINEGNLIYNATAVPEQTTEFGFTANATTSADYEYMKLGLFAEEYFVVNDDIGTLSKILMDDDSSYTMRTGETLELEEGYAITPQQIDVDGNKVWLELTKDGEFVEDKVINTDSSNQSQKTWYYEQDVEDQEDVVTLMVHIDEVFQGQVDSLCILEGVFQISDTAMVIEKEDEFGELEVISLTDNTIRMENADDLDVPDDEVLDITDELKVKGNDGATLWYLFVEYTEPGTYEIRGEVVDDNNTWDAQSFAGFWYDLDANDASENLTIMNETGETTINEGNLIYNATAVPEQTTEFGFTANATTSADYEYMKLGFFAEEYFVVNDDIGTLSKILMDDDSSYTMRTGETLELEEGYAITPQQIDVDGNKVWLELTKDGEFVDDKVINTDSSNQSQKTWYYEQDVEDQEDVVTLMVHIDEVFQGQVDSLCILEGVFQISDTAMVIEEEDEFGELEVISLTDNTIRMENADDLDVPDDEVLDITDELKVKGNDGATLWYLFTERTIEAEEPVEPEEPVEPEEPTDNETEPTEPEEPVEPEEPVEPEEPVEPEEPVEPEEPEEPGVPGFEAVFAIAGLLAVAYLVRRN
;
A
#
# COMPACT_ATOMS: atom_id res chain seq x y z
N MET A 1 30.46 26.85 26.12
CA MET A 1 31.18 25.57 25.92
C MET A 1 30.51 24.37 26.62
N LYS A 2 29.28 24.53 27.13
CA LYS A 2 28.43 23.43 27.64
C LYS A 2 27.02 23.42 27.00
N ARG A 3 26.78 24.26 25.98
CA ARG A 3 25.52 24.41 25.23
C ARG A 3 25.69 24.09 23.74
N LEU A 4 26.76 23.38 23.41
CA LEU A 4 27.15 23.05 22.02
C LEU A 4 27.62 21.60 21.93
N LEU A 5 27.37 20.82 23.00
CA LEU A 5 27.70 19.41 23.12
C LEU A 5 26.46 18.56 23.46
N ALA A 6 25.35 19.19 23.89
CA ALA A 6 24.07 18.51 24.11
C ALA A 6 23.24 18.54 22.81
N THR A 7 23.16 19.69 22.15
CA THR A 7 22.60 19.87 20.80
C THR A 7 23.33 19.12 19.67
N LEU A 8 24.45 18.45 19.95
CA LEU A 8 25.18 17.64 18.99
C LEU A 8 25.09 16.14 19.30
N MET A 9 24.36 15.77 20.37
CA MET A 9 24.05 14.38 20.73
C MET A 9 22.60 14.05 20.35
N ALA A 10 21.65 14.96 20.58
CA ALA A 10 20.28 14.84 20.05
C ALA A 10 20.27 14.86 18.50
N ALA A 11 20.95 15.83 17.89
CA ALA A 11 21.05 15.91 16.41
C ALA A 11 21.94 14.83 15.76
N LEU A 12 22.61 13.96 16.53
CA LEU A 12 23.39 12.84 15.99
C LEU A 12 22.63 11.50 16.11
N MET A 13 21.57 11.44 16.92
CA MET A 13 20.62 10.31 16.93
C MET A 13 19.59 10.40 15.80
N VAL A 14 19.32 11.60 15.27
CA VAL A 14 18.43 11.82 14.11
C VAL A 14 19.14 11.53 12.75
N LEU A 15 20.40 11.08 12.74
CA LEU A 15 21.19 10.90 11.51
C LEU A 15 21.74 9.49 11.31
N THR A 16 21.27 8.51 12.09
CA THR A 16 21.27 7.12 11.64
C THR A 16 20.03 6.90 10.82
N VAL A 17 20.18 7.06 9.50
CA VAL A 17 19.34 6.37 8.52
C VAL A 17 19.48 4.88 8.85
N PHE A 18 18.61 4.40 9.72
CA PHE A 18 18.17 3.03 9.66
C PHE A 18 17.50 2.95 8.28
N ALA A 19 18.24 2.43 7.31
CA ALA A 19 17.59 1.58 6.33
C ALA A 19 16.99 0.46 7.19
N GLY A 20 15.75 0.66 7.62
CA GLY A 20 14.96 -0.37 8.24
C GLY A 20 15.05 -1.55 7.29
N VAL A 21 15.69 -2.62 7.75
CA VAL A 21 15.35 -3.93 7.20
C VAL A 21 13.88 -4.03 7.53
N ALA A 22 13.04 -3.91 6.50
CA ALA A 22 11.62 -4.07 6.62
C ALA A 22 11.40 -5.36 7.42
N SER A 23 10.84 -5.22 8.62
CA SER A 23 10.23 -6.33 9.32
C SER A 23 9.31 -7.01 8.29
N ALA A 24 9.33 -8.34 8.25
CA ALA A 24 8.57 -9.15 7.31
C ALA A 24 7.04 -9.08 7.50
N ALA A 25 6.53 -7.97 8.02
CA ALA A 25 5.12 -7.60 8.07
C ALA A 25 4.81 -6.52 7.02
N GLY A 26 3.94 -6.84 6.06
CA GLY A 26 3.20 -5.86 5.27
C GLY A 26 3.95 -5.25 4.09
N HIS A 27 3.97 -5.95 2.96
CA HIS A 27 4.23 -5.34 1.65
C HIS A 27 3.04 -4.51 1.14
N THR A 28 2.16 -4.06 2.04
CA THR A 28 0.89 -3.43 1.67
C THR A 28 0.65 -2.17 2.51
N VAL A 29 -0.06 -1.21 1.92
CA VAL A 29 -0.51 0.00 2.60
C VAL A 29 -2.02 -0.03 2.65
N GLU A 30 -2.55 -0.11 3.87
CA GLU A 30 -3.99 -0.05 4.12
C GLU A 30 -4.43 1.39 4.41
N VAL A 31 -5.45 1.87 3.68
CA VAL A 31 -6.14 3.12 3.99
C VAL A 31 -7.55 2.75 4.44
N ARG A 32 -7.84 2.89 5.73
CA ARG A 32 -9.17 2.63 6.30
C ARG A 32 -10.05 3.87 6.35
N GLY A 33 -11.34 3.65 6.51
CA GLY A 33 -12.32 4.65 6.92
C GLY A 33 -12.61 4.63 8.42
N GLU A 34 -13.56 5.45 8.82
CA GLU A 34 -14.11 5.52 10.18
C GLU A 34 -14.62 4.14 10.61
N VAL A 35 -14.35 3.77 11.84
CA VAL A 35 -14.76 2.48 12.41
C VAL A 35 -16.14 2.61 13.02
N VAL A 36 -17.06 1.76 12.58
CA VAL A 36 -18.47 1.84 12.97
C VAL A 36 -18.97 0.52 13.49
N GLY A 37 -20.12 0.48 14.15
CA GLY A 37 -20.73 -0.76 14.65
C GLY A 37 -22.20 -0.99 14.25
N ASP A 38 -22.83 0.00 13.63
CA ASP A 38 -24.24 -0.01 13.20
C ASP A 38 -24.34 0.51 11.75
N ASN A 39 -25.56 0.63 11.22
CA ASN A 39 -25.87 1.38 10.00
C ASN A 39 -24.98 2.62 9.85
N ASN A 40 -24.10 2.59 8.85
CA ASN A 40 -23.23 3.72 8.55
C ASN A 40 -23.10 3.96 7.05
N THR A 41 -22.72 5.19 6.74
CA THR A 41 -22.34 5.61 5.40
C THR A 41 -20.91 6.15 5.47
N TRP A 42 -20.03 5.58 4.65
CA TRP A 42 -18.74 6.17 4.35
C TRP A 42 -18.88 7.10 3.15
N ASP A 43 -18.27 8.29 3.26
CA ASP A 43 -18.05 9.23 2.17
C ASP A 43 -16.59 9.70 2.22
N ALA A 44 -16.17 10.63 1.36
CA ALA A 44 -14.78 11.08 1.33
C ALA A 44 -14.30 11.74 2.65
N GLN A 45 -15.19 12.17 3.54
CA GLN A 45 -14.78 12.72 4.84
C GLN A 45 -14.48 11.63 5.86
N SER A 46 -15.28 10.56 5.86
CA SER A 46 -15.09 9.42 6.77
C SER A 46 -14.30 8.26 6.14
N PHE A 47 -13.91 8.35 4.87
CA PHE A 47 -13.06 7.37 4.21
C PHE A 47 -12.07 8.03 3.25
N ALA A 48 -10.79 7.98 3.62
CA ALA A 48 -9.70 8.62 2.88
C ALA A 48 -9.41 7.98 1.52
N GLY A 49 -9.83 6.72 1.31
CA GLY A 49 -9.66 6.03 0.03
C GLY A 49 -10.54 6.61 -1.09
N PHE A 50 -11.69 7.22 -0.78
CA PHE A 50 -12.51 7.83 -1.82
C PHE A 50 -11.89 9.08 -2.40
N TRP A 51 -12.12 9.27 -3.70
CA TRP A 51 -11.67 10.45 -4.44
C TRP A 51 -12.19 11.74 -3.79
N TYR A 52 -11.30 12.72 -3.68
CA TYR A 52 -11.57 14.04 -3.13
C TYR A 52 -10.75 15.08 -3.86
N ASP A 53 -11.41 16.13 -4.37
CA ASP A 53 -10.74 17.30 -4.91
C ASP A 53 -10.56 18.34 -3.81
N LEU A 54 -9.32 18.65 -3.43
CA LEU A 54 -9.03 19.55 -2.33
C LEU A 54 -9.32 21.01 -2.67
N ASP A 55 -9.14 21.40 -3.93
CA ASP A 55 -9.29 22.79 -4.37
C ASP A 55 -10.75 23.22 -4.43
N GLU A 56 -11.60 22.39 -5.02
CA GLU A 56 -13.04 22.62 -5.08
C GLU A 56 -13.79 22.12 -3.83
N GLY A 57 -13.18 21.21 -3.07
CA GLY A 57 -13.81 20.52 -1.94
C GLY A 57 -14.86 19.49 -2.37
N ASP A 58 -14.70 18.93 -3.56
CA ASP A 58 -15.66 18.04 -4.22
C ASP A 58 -15.34 16.56 -4.00
N SER A 59 -16.38 15.72 -3.99
CA SER A 59 -16.29 14.26 -3.93
C SER A 59 -17.52 13.62 -4.56
N SER A 60 -17.43 12.33 -4.92
CA SER A 60 -18.49 11.65 -5.67
C SER A 60 -19.04 10.40 -5.01
N GLU A 61 -18.29 9.77 -4.12
CA GLU A 61 -18.54 8.40 -3.66
C GLU A 61 -19.20 8.35 -2.29
N ASN A 62 -20.10 7.39 -2.11
CA ASN A 62 -20.53 6.94 -0.79
C ASN A 62 -20.88 5.46 -0.81
N LEU A 63 -20.57 4.78 0.29
CA LEU A 63 -20.93 3.39 0.53
C LEU A 63 -21.69 3.29 1.84
N THR A 64 -22.88 2.69 1.80
CA THR A 64 -23.75 2.52 2.96
C THR A 64 -23.95 1.06 3.24
N ILE A 65 -23.72 0.65 4.50
CA ILE A 65 -24.13 -0.65 5.00
C ILE A 65 -25.37 -0.45 5.89
N MET A 66 -26.47 -1.09 5.51
CA MET A 66 -27.69 -1.15 6.31
C MET A 66 -27.73 -2.44 7.11
N ASN A 67 -27.09 -2.45 8.28
CA ASN A 67 -27.09 -3.58 9.18
C ASN A 67 -27.56 -3.23 10.62
N GLU A 68 -28.25 -4.16 11.27
CA GLU A 68 -28.62 -4.01 12.69
C GLU A 68 -27.44 -4.38 13.60
N THR A 69 -27.34 -3.76 14.78
CA THR A 69 -26.25 -4.00 15.74
C THR A 69 -26.04 -5.49 16.02
N GLY A 70 -24.83 -6.00 15.73
CA GLY A 70 -24.42 -7.38 16.04
C GLY A 70 -24.97 -8.45 15.11
N GLU A 71 -25.56 -8.08 13.98
CA GLU A 71 -25.75 -9.00 12.85
C GLU A 71 -24.46 -9.05 12.04
N THR A 72 -23.95 -10.24 11.71
CA THR A 72 -22.69 -10.43 10.96
C THR A 72 -22.91 -10.59 9.45
N THR A 73 -24.17 -10.55 9.01
CA THR A 73 -24.57 -10.76 7.61
C THR A 73 -25.21 -9.49 7.05
N ILE A 74 -24.67 -8.98 5.96
CA ILE A 74 -25.25 -7.91 5.17
C ILE A 74 -26.25 -8.53 4.19
N ASN A 75 -27.55 -8.36 4.42
CA ASN A 75 -28.56 -8.95 3.55
C ASN A 75 -28.51 -8.36 2.12
N GLU A 76 -29.04 -9.08 1.13
CA GLU A 76 -29.26 -8.61 -0.24
C GLU A 76 -29.86 -7.19 -0.26
N GLY A 77 -29.24 -6.28 -1.01
CA GLY A 77 -29.66 -4.88 -1.16
C GLY A 77 -29.30 -3.94 -0.01
N ASN A 78 -28.59 -4.40 1.02
CA ASN A 78 -28.22 -3.58 2.18
C ASN A 78 -26.80 -3.01 2.12
N LEU A 79 -25.94 -3.47 1.22
CA LEU A 79 -24.71 -2.80 0.83
C LEU A 79 -25.02 -1.93 -0.38
N ILE A 80 -24.94 -0.61 -0.24
CA ILE A 80 -25.37 0.34 -1.26
C ILE A 80 -24.22 1.28 -1.58
N TYR A 81 -23.73 1.21 -2.81
CA TYR A 81 -22.70 2.10 -3.31
C TYR A 81 -23.31 3.10 -4.30
N ASN A 82 -23.03 4.39 -4.12
CA ASN A 82 -23.40 5.42 -5.09
C ASN A 82 -22.17 6.23 -5.48
N ALA A 83 -21.97 6.39 -6.79
CA ALA A 83 -21.00 7.31 -7.35
C ALA A 83 -21.75 8.39 -8.14
N THR A 84 -21.63 9.65 -7.74
CA THR A 84 -22.32 10.78 -8.39
C THR A 84 -21.30 11.72 -9.01
N ALA A 85 -21.37 11.88 -10.33
CA ALA A 85 -20.43 12.72 -11.07
C ALA A 85 -20.58 14.18 -10.66
N VAL A 86 -19.42 14.83 -10.51
CA VAL A 86 -19.29 16.25 -10.21
C VAL A 86 -19.12 16.99 -11.54
N PRO A 87 -20.05 17.89 -11.90
CA PRO A 87 -19.97 18.65 -13.14
C PRO A 87 -19.09 19.89 -13.00
N GLU A 88 -18.83 20.54 -14.13
CA GLU A 88 -18.15 21.86 -14.20
C GLU A 88 -16.70 21.81 -13.67
N GLN A 89 -16.05 20.65 -13.76
CA GLN A 89 -14.65 20.47 -13.39
C GLN A 89 -13.72 21.02 -14.46
N THR A 90 -12.60 21.60 -14.06
CA THR A 90 -11.62 22.19 -14.98
C THR A 90 -10.29 21.43 -14.94
N THR A 91 -9.52 21.55 -16.02
CA THR A 91 -8.13 21.06 -16.07
C THR A 91 -7.20 21.97 -15.29
N GLU A 92 -6.10 21.47 -14.74
CA GLU A 92 -5.07 22.24 -14.00
C GLU A 92 -4.59 23.47 -14.80
N PHE A 93 -4.27 23.29 -16.10
CA PHE A 93 -3.84 24.40 -16.96
C PHE A 93 -4.95 25.45 -17.27
N GLY A 94 -6.22 25.11 -17.05
CA GLY A 94 -7.36 25.94 -17.43
C GLY A 94 -7.49 26.13 -18.96
N PHE A 95 -7.65 25.05 -19.73
CA PHE A 95 -7.88 25.13 -21.17
C PHE A 95 -9.21 25.84 -21.47
N THR A 96 -9.27 26.68 -22.52
CA THR A 96 -10.52 27.37 -22.92
C THR A 96 -11.28 26.62 -24.01
N ALA A 97 -12.55 26.27 -23.81
CA ALA A 97 -13.34 25.53 -24.81
C ALA A 97 -13.55 26.28 -26.13
N ASN A 98 -13.56 27.63 -26.13
CA ASN A 98 -13.83 28.42 -27.33
C ASN A 98 -13.21 29.82 -27.32
N ALA A 99 -12.60 30.20 -28.45
CA ALA A 99 -11.99 31.50 -28.70
C ALA A 99 -12.94 32.71 -28.58
N THR A 100 -14.25 32.50 -28.61
CA THR A 100 -15.25 33.60 -28.55
C THR A 100 -15.62 33.98 -27.13
N THR A 101 -15.80 32.99 -26.26
CA THR A 101 -16.22 33.18 -24.87
C THR A 101 -15.03 33.24 -23.94
N SER A 102 -13.92 32.56 -24.28
CA SER A 102 -12.82 32.29 -23.33
C SER A 102 -13.35 31.66 -22.04
N ALA A 103 -14.40 30.83 -22.18
CA ALA A 103 -14.87 29.99 -21.09
C ALA A 103 -13.95 28.78 -21.00
N ASP A 104 -13.75 28.29 -19.79
CA ASP A 104 -12.91 27.13 -19.53
C ASP A 104 -13.56 25.87 -20.12
N TYR A 105 -12.72 24.89 -20.39
CA TYR A 105 -13.11 23.56 -20.79
C TYR A 105 -13.54 22.84 -19.53
N GLU A 106 -14.84 22.55 -19.48
CA GLU A 106 -15.49 21.91 -18.35
C GLU A 106 -15.83 20.48 -18.72
N TYR A 107 -15.68 19.58 -17.75
CA TYR A 107 -16.08 18.18 -17.87
C TYR A 107 -16.74 17.67 -16.59
N MET A 108 -17.29 16.45 -16.65
CA MET A 108 -17.78 15.74 -15.47
C MET A 108 -16.70 14.76 -15.00
N LYS A 109 -16.37 14.85 -13.71
CA LYS A 109 -15.42 13.95 -13.03
C LYS A 109 -16.19 13.02 -12.09
N LEU A 110 -15.73 11.79 -11.95
CA LEU A 110 -16.36 10.76 -11.14
C LEU A 110 -15.29 9.90 -10.47
N GLY A 111 -15.25 9.88 -9.14
CA GLY A 111 -14.63 8.79 -8.39
C GLY A 111 -15.48 7.52 -8.49
N LEU A 112 -14.86 6.41 -8.86
CA LEU A 112 -15.45 5.07 -8.87
C LEU A 112 -14.46 4.06 -8.29
N PHE A 113 -14.84 3.39 -7.21
CA PHE A 113 -14.02 2.44 -6.45
C PHE A 113 -12.65 3.02 -6.06
N ALA A 114 -12.65 4.22 -5.48
CA ALA A 114 -11.43 4.93 -5.07
C ALA A 114 -10.49 5.35 -6.24
N GLU A 115 -10.91 5.22 -7.49
CA GLU A 115 -10.18 5.73 -8.67
C GLU A 115 -10.92 6.88 -9.35
N GLU A 116 -10.16 7.81 -9.95
CA GLU A 116 -10.70 8.97 -10.66
C GLU A 116 -10.97 8.69 -12.14
N TYR A 117 -12.14 9.12 -12.63
CA TYR A 117 -12.56 8.98 -14.01
C TYR A 117 -13.11 10.28 -14.62
N PHE A 118 -12.84 10.45 -15.91
CA PHE A 118 -13.50 11.38 -16.82
C PHE A 118 -14.78 10.74 -17.37
N VAL A 119 -15.92 11.43 -17.25
CA VAL A 119 -17.18 10.98 -17.84
C VAL A 119 -17.24 11.40 -19.31
N VAL A 120 -17.19 10.43 -20.22
CA VAL A 120 -17.09 10.68 -21.66
C VAL A 120 -18.41 11.25 -22.20
N ASN A 121 -18.36 12.44 -22.81
CA ASN A 121 -19.51 13.11 -23.43
C ASN A 121 -20.75 13.25 -22.51
N ASP A 122 -20.52 13.44 -21.20
CA ASP A 122 -21.57 13.47 -20.16
C ASP A 122 -22.42 12.18 -20.08
N ASP A 123 -21.94 11.05 -20.64
CA ASP A 123 -22.55 9.74 -20.52
C ASP A 123 -22.00 9.00 -19.31
N ILE A 124 -22.75 8.99 -18.20
CA ILE A 124 -22.32 8.37 -16.93
C ILE A 124 -21.98 6.88 -17.05
N GLY A 125 -22.43 6.21 -18.12
CA GLY A 125 -22.08 4.83 -18.41
C GLY A 125 -20.75 4.64 -19.14
N THR A 126 -20.05 5.71 -19.55
CA THR A 126 -18.77 5.61 -20.28
C THR A 126 -17.69 6.42 -19.57
N LEU A 127 -16.73 5.73 -18.96
CA LEU A 127 -15.72 6.32 -18.08
C LEU A 127 -14.31 6.10 -18.63
N SER A 128 -13.51 7.14 -18.75
CA SER A 128 -12.10 7.06 -19.18
C SER A 128 -11.17 7.54 -18.07
N LYS A 129 -10.00 6.92 -17.92
CA LYS A 129 -8.99 7.37 -16.94
C LYS A 129 -8.37 8.70 -17.40
N ILE A 130 -8.17 9.63 -16.47
CA ILE A 130 -7.34 10.82 -16.71
C ILE A 130 -5.89 10.37 -16.59
N LEU A 131 -5.13 10.53 -17.68
CA LEU A 131 -3.74 10.04 -17.77
C LEU A 131 -2.72 11.14 -17.49
N MET A 132 -3.08 12.37 -17.85
CA MET A 132 -2.26 13.55 -17.63
C MET A 132 -3.17 14.76 -17.53
N ASP A 133 -3.02 15.54 -16.47
CA ASP A 133 -3.52 16.92 -16.34
C ASP A 133 -2.35 17.68 -15.73
N ASP A 134 -1.67 18.47 -16.55
CA ASP A 134 -0.38 19.09 -16.19
C ASP A 134 -0.30 20.48 -16.80
N ASP A 135 0.09 21.48 -16.01
CA ASP A 135 0.31 22.86 -16.44
C ASP A 135 1.78 23.20 -16.77
N SER A 136 2.69 22.22 -16.63
CA SER A 136 4.13 22.42 -16.80
C SER A 136 4.53 22.91 -18.20
N SER A 137 5.69 23.58 -18.24
CA SER A 137 6.29 24.08 -19.48
C SER A 137 7.39 23.18 -20.04
N TYR A 138 7.23 22.77 -21.31
CA TYR A 138 8.18 21.94 -22.04
C TYR A 138 8.80 22.72 -23.21
N THR A 139 10.14 22.82 -23.23
CA THR A 139 10.88 23.41 -24.36
C THR A 139 11.46 22.31 -25.25
N MET A 140 10.92 22.17 -26.46
CA MET A 140 11.32 21.14 -27.43
C MET A 140 12.01 21.76 -28.64
N ARG A 141 13.09 21.16 -29.13
CA ARG A 141 13.62 21.44 -30.47
C ARG A 141 12.74 20.78 -31.53
N THR A 142 12.75 21.32 -32.75
CA THR A 142 12.09 20.63 -33.87
C THR A 142 12.66 19.23 -34.08
N GLY A 143 11.79 18.22 -34.04
CA GLY A 143 12.14 16.80 -34.13
C GLY A 143 12.48 16.12 -32.80
N GLU A 144 12.43 16.83 -31.66
CA GLU A 144 12.40 16.21 -30.33
C GLU A 144 10.96 15.83 -29.99
N THR A 145 10.79 14.74 -29.25
CA THR A 145 9.48 14.15 -28.95
C THR A 145 9.18 14.29 -27.47
N LEU A 146 7.95 14.73 -27.15
CA LEU A 146 7.37 14.59 -25.82
C LEU A 146 6.55 13.29 -25.82
N GLU A 147 7.00 12.31 -25.03
CA GLU A 147 6.25 11.08 -24.80
C GLU A 147 5.06 11.41 -23.89
N LEU A 148 3.91 10.84 -24.24
CA LEU A 148 2.66 10.91 -23.50
C LEU A 148 2.27 9.49 -23.08
N GLU A 149 1.16 9.35 -22.36
CA GLU A 149 0.71 8.05 -21.88
C GLU A 149 0.11 7.21 -23.01
N GLU A 150 0.01 5.89 -22.78
CA GLU A 150 -0.53 4.90 -23.73
C GLU A 150 0.16 4.89 -25.11
N GLY A 151 1.46 5.23 -25.13
CA GLY A 151 2.28 5.20 -26.34
C GLY A 151 2.03 6.39 -27.29
N TYR A 152 1.24 7.38 -26.87
CA TYR A 152 1.10 8.63 -27.60
C TYR A 152 2.38 9.47 -27.50
N ALA A 153 2.67 10.26 -28.52
CA ALA A 153 3.79 11.18 -28.48
C ALA A 153 3.60 12.36 -29.44
N ILE A 154 4.04 13.55 -29.02
CA ILE A 154 3.96 14.78 -29.82
C ILE A 154 5.34 15.24 -30.24
N THR A 155 5.47 15.57 -31.53
CA THR A 155 6.71 16.08 -32.10
C THR A 155 6.47 17.38 -32.89
N PRO A 156 7.12 18.51 -32.57
CA PRO A 156 7.15 19.68 -33.42
C PRO A 156 8.04 19.41 -34.63
N GLN A 157 7.43 19.17 -35.78
CA GLN A 157 8.14 18.83 -37.01
C GLN A 157 8.86 20.04 -37.59
N GLN A 158 8.18 21.19 -37.69
CA GLN A 158 8.72 22.40 -38.30
C GLN A 158 8.11 23.67 -37.69
N ILE A 159 8.90 24.74 -37.67
CA ILE A 159 8.42 26.10 -37.38
C ILE A 159 8.54 26.93 -38.67
N ASP A 160 7.54 27.76 -38.90
CA ASP A 160 7.48 28.57 -40.10
C ASP A 160 8.55 29.68 -40.13
N VAL A 161 8.75 30.27 -41.31
CA VAL A 161 9.83 31.26 -41.50
C VAL A 161 9.62 32.56 -40.73
N ASP A 162 8.36 32.90 -40.45
CA ASP A 162 8.00 34.10 -39.71
C ASP A 162 8.10 33.88 -38.19
N GLY A 163 8.14 32.61 -37.74
CA GLY A 163 8.34 32.23 -36.34
C GLY A 163 7.07 32.39 -35.50
N ASN A 164 5.91 32.11 -36.08
CA ASN A 164 4.61 32.20 -35.40
C ASN A 164 3.71 30.99 -35.62
N LYS A 165 4.18 29.98 -36.35
CA LYS A 165 3.45 28.72 -36.53
C LYS A 165 4.36 27.54 -36.32
N VAL A 166 3.83 26.54 -35.64
CA VAL A 166 4.44 25.20 -35.52
C VAL A 166 3.56 24.17 -36.21
N TRP A 167 4.19 23.24 -36.89
CA TRP A 167 3.59 22.02 -37.39
C TRP A 167 3.90 20.90 -36.39
N LEU A 168 2.87 20.42 -35.69
CA LEU A 168 2.93 19.31 -34.75
C LEU A 168 2.47 18.02 -35.43
N GLU A 169 3.07 16.91 -35.04
CA GLU A 169 2.69 15.56 -35.41
C GLU A 169 2.42 14.77 -34.13
N LEU A 170 1.30 14.05 -34.10
CA LEU A 170 0.92 13.09 -33.08
C LEU A 170 1.16 11.68 -33.62
N THR A 171 1.83 10.86 -32.83
CA THR A 171 2.04 9.44 -33.10
C THR A 171 1.52 8.59 -31.97
N LYS A 172 1.11 7.34 -32.26
CA LYS A 172 0.84 6.30 -31.26
C LYS A 172 1.69 5.09 -31.59
N ASP A 173 2.46 4.59 -30.63
CA ASP A 173 3.41 3.48 -30.81
C ASP A 173 4.41 3.72 -31.97
N GLY A 174 4.78 4.99 -32.19
CA GLY A 174 5.66 5.42 -33.29
C GLY A 174 5.01 5.45 -34.68
N GLU A 175 3.72 5.11 -34.80
CA GLU A 175 2.96 5.22 -36.04
C GLU A 175 2.20 6.55 -36.11
N PHE A 176 2.08 7.12 -37.31
CA PHE A 176 1.41 8.40 -37.54
C PHE A 176 -0.09 8.32 -37.24
N VAL A 177 -0.60 9.27 -36.45
CA VAL A 177 -2.03 9.42 -36.13
C VAL A 177 -2.60 10.63 -36.87
N GLU A 178 -2.16 11.84 -36.53
CA GLU A 178 -2.61 13.11 -37.12
C GLU A 178 -1.52 14.19 -37.02
N ASP A 179 -1.64 15.25 -37.81
CA ASP A 179 -0.82 16.44 -37.74
C ASP A 179 -1.64 17.75 -37.75
N LYS A 180 -1.12 18.78 -37.08
CA LYS A 180 -1.80 20.08 -37.02
C LYS A 180 -0.82 21.25 -37.06
N VAL A 181 -1.23 22.32 -37.74
CA VAL A 181 -0.49 23.60 -37.73
C VAL A 181 -1.14 24.56 -36.75
N ILE A 182 -0.41 24.91 -35.70
CA ILE A 182 -0.84 25.83 -34.64
C ILE A 182 -0.23 27.21 -34.89
N ASN A 183 -1.01 28.27 -34.64
CA ASN A 183 -0.58 29.65 -34.78
C ASN A 183 -0.45 30.30 -33.40
N THR A 184 0.78 30.57 -32.98
CA THR A 184 1.10 31.11 -31.66
C THR A 184 0.97 32.63 -31.56
N ASP A 185 0.79 33.34 -32.69
CA ASP A 185 0.58 34.80 -32.73
C ASP A 185 -0.82 35.24 -32.27
N SER A 186 -1.69 34.31 -31.86
CA SER A 186 -3.03 34.63 -31.38
C SER A 186 -3.02 35.05 -29.91
N SER A 187 -3.87 36.02 -29.55
CA SER A 187 -4.13 36.34 -28.15
C SER A 187 -5.18 35.42 -27.50
N ASN A 188 -5.76 34.48 -28.24
CA ASN A 188 -6.78 33.56 -27.74
C ASN A 188 -6.15 32.19 -27.49
N GLN A 189 -6.19 31.71 -26.23
CA GLN A 189 -5.55 30.47 -25.80
C GLN A 189 -6.03 29.25 -26.63
N SER A 190 -7.35 29.06 -26.80
CA SER A 190 -7.91 28.00 -27.67
C SER A 190 -7.46 28.00 -29.14
N GLN A 191 -6.89 29.09 -29.66
CA GLN A 191 -6.31 29.10 -31.03
C GLN A 191 -4.85 28.65 -31.06
N LYS A 192 -4.21 28.64 -29.89
CA LYS A 192 -2.88 28.10 -29.62
C LYS A 192 -2.96 26.65 -29.11
N THR A 193 -4.15 26.15 -28.82
CA THR A 193 -4.39 24.79 -28.33
C THR A 193 -4.78 23.84 -29.46
N TRP A 194 -4.19 22.64 -29.44
CA TRP A 194 -4.65 21.50 -30.22
C TRP A 194 -5.61 20.65 -29.38
N TYR A 195 -6.89 20.66 -29.72
CA TYR A 195 -7.87 19.65 -29.31
C TYR A 195 -7.86 18.51 -30.34
N TYR A 196 -7.37 17.34 -29.94
CA TYR A 196 -7.40 16.12 -30.72
C TYR A 196 -8.64 15.31 -30.33
N GLU A 197 -9.47 15.02 -31.32
CA GLU A 197 -10.75 14.34 -31.16
C GLU A 197 -10.67 12.96 -31.82
N GLN A 198 -11.19 11.93 -31.16
CA GLN A 198 -11.34 10.59 -31.71
C GLN A 198 -12.59 9.90 -31.14
N ASP A 199 -12.96 8.77 -31.73
CA ASP A 199 -14.04 7.94 -31.21
C ASP A 199 -13.52 7.12 -30.02
N VAL A 200 -14.25 7.12 -28.90
CA VAL A 200 -13.96 6.29 -27.71
C VAL A 200 -15.19 5.42 -27.45
N GLU A 201 -15.02 4.10 -27.55
CA GLU A 201 -16.13 3.14 -27.52
C GLU A 201 -17.23 3.47 -28.55
N ASP A 202 -18.45 3.81 -28.10
CA ASP A 202 -19.57 4.22 -28.95
C ASP A 202 -19.78 5.75 -28.99
N GLN A 203 -18.89 6.50 -28.34
CA GLN A 203 -18.92 7.96 -28.25
C GLN A 203 -18.06 8.58 -29.36
N GLU A 204 -18.67 9.38 -30.22
CA GLU A 204 -18.01 10.07 -31.34
C GLU A 204 -17.43 11.43 -30.89
N ASP A 205 -16.40 11.92 -31.60
CA ASP A 205 -15.82 13.27 -31.45
C ASP A 205 -15.35 13.61 -30.02
N VAL A 206 -14.79 12.65 -29.28
CA VAL A 206 -14.31 12.83 -27.90
C VAL A 206 -12.93 13.50 -27.90
N VAL A 207 -12.79 14.62 -27.19
CA VAL A 207 -11.49 15.28 -26.99
C VAL A 207 -10.65 14.42 -26.04
N THR A 208 -9.66 13.70 -26.58
CA THR A 208 -8.80 12.81 -25.78
C THR A 208 -7.46 13.42 -25.43
N LEU A 209 -7.06 14.48 -26.13
CA LEU A 209 -5.80 15.16 -25.91
C LEU A 209 -5.93 16.66 -26.19
N MET A 210 -5.51 17.48 -25.23
CA MET A 210 -5.40 18.93 -25.34
C MET A 210 -3.97 19.36 -25.09
N VAL A 211 -3.38 20.08 -26.05
CA VAL A 211 -2.00 20.54 -25.96
C VAL A 211 -1.92 22.02 -26.29
N HIS A 212 -1.46 22.83 -25.34
CA HIS A 212 -1.30 24.26 -25.55
C HIS A 212 0.14 24.65 -25.91
N ILE A 213 0.28 25.37 -27.02
CA ILE A 213 1.58 25.87 -27.47
C ILE A 213 1.70 27.33 -27.08
N ASP A 214 2.49 27.65 -26.06
CA ASP A 214 2.67 29.03 -25.64
C ASP A 214 3.36 29.87 -26.72
N GLU A 215 4.57 29.49 -27.11
CA GLU A 215 5.31 30.23 -28.13
C GLU A 215 6.23 29.34 -28.95
N VAL A 216 6.70 29.89 -30.08
CA VAL A 216 7.70 29.26 -30.92
C VAL A 216 8.84 30.24 -31.14
N PHE A 217 10.06 29.72 -31.14
CA PHE A 217 11.26 30.51 -31.33
C PHE A 217 12.02 30.03 -32.58
N GLN A 218 12.12 30.91 -33.58
CA GLN A 218 12.89 30.64 -34.79
C GLN A 218 14.31 31.21 -34.67
N GLY A 219 15.23 30.40 -34.15
CA GLY A 219 16.64 30.76 -34.03
C GLY A 219 17.42 30.62 -35.35
N GLN A 220 18.68 31.08 -35.34
CA GLN A 220 19.58 30.93 -36.50
C GLN A 220 20.10 29.50 -36.69
N VAL A 221 20.03 28.69 -35.64
CA VAL A 221 20.58 27.33 -35.57
C VAL A 221 19.49 26.36 -35.12
N ASP A 222 18.81 26.68 -34.02
CA ASP A 222 17.75 25.87 -33.44
C ASP A 222 16.39 26.57 -33.56
N SER A 223 15.36 25.78 -33.85
CA SER A 223 13.96 26.17 -33.77
C SER A 223 13.34 25.46 -32.57
N LEU A 224 12.69 26.21 -31.68
CA LEU A 224 12.14 25.69 -30.43
C LEU A 224 10.62 25.90 -30.38
N CYS A 225 9.91 24.92 -29.86
CA CYS A 225 8.50 24.97 -29.52
C CYS A 225 8.39 24.91 -27.99
N ILE A 226 7.67 25.86 -27.41
CA ILE A 226 7.37 25.89 -25.98
C ILE A 226 5.91 25.49 -25.82
N LEU A 227 5.70 24.37 -25.15
CA LEU A 227 4.41 23.84 -24.76
C LEU A 227 4.21 24.21 -23.28
N GLU A 228 2.99 24.57 -22.91
CA GLU A 228 2.62 24.94 -21.53
C GLU A 228 1.20 24.43 -21.34
N GLY A 229 1.03 23.31 -20.65
CA GLY A 229 -0.26 22.63 -20.52
C GLY A 229 -0.47 21.41 -21.44
N VAL A 230 -0.67 20.24 -20.84
CA VAL A 230 -1.14 19.00 -21.49
C VAL A 230 -2.28 18.40 -20.66
N PHE A 231 -3.36 18.03 -21.34
CA PHE A 231 -4.40 17.19 -20.75
C PHE A 231 -4.66 15.98 -21.65
N GLN A 232 -4.69 14.78 -21.08
CA GLN A 232 -4.88 13.52 -21.78
C GLN A 232 -5.80 12.59 -20.97
N ILE A 233 -6.77 12.00 -21.65
CA ILE A 233 -7.54 10.85 -21.13
C ILE A 233 -7.21 9.59 -21.94
N SER A 234 -7.47 8.42 -21.36
CA SER A 234 -7.31 7.15 -22.06
C SER A 234 -8.20 7.08 -23.29
N ASP A 235 -7.66 6.51 -24.37
CA ASP A 235 -8.45 6.22 -25.57
C ASP A 235 -9.23 4.91 -25.47
N THR A 236 -9.16 4.26 -24.32
CA THR A 236 -10.03 3.17 -23.89
C THR A 236 -10.92 3.65 -22.76
N ALA A 237 -12.16 3.15 -22.73
CA ALA A 237 -13.11 3.50 -21.67
C ALA A 237 -13.75 2.25 -21.09
N MET A 238 -14.10 2.33 -19.82
CA MET A 238 -14.98 1.39 -19.14
C MET A 238 -16.43 1.75 -19.48
N VAL A 239 -17.16 0.78 -20.02
CA VAL A 239 -18.59 0.90 -20.30
C VAL A 239 -19.35 0.17 -19.21
N ILE A 240 -20.27 0.87 -18.56
CA ILE A 240 -21.10 0.39 -17.46
C ILE A 240 -22.56 0.35 -17.95
N GLU A 241 -23.13 -0.83 -17.91
CA GLU A 241 -24.54 -1.08 -18.18
C GLU A 241 -25.27 -1.50 -16.90
N LYS A 242 -26.61 -1.45 -16.98
CA LYS A 242 -27.43 -1.98 -15.90
C LYS A 242 -27.27 -3.51 -15.86
N GLU A 243 -27.24 -4.08 -14.65
CA GLU A 243 -27.02 -5.52 -14.39
C GLU A 243 -25.56 -5.96 -14.56
N ASP A 244 -24.62 -5.02 -14.77
CA ASP A 244 -23.18 -5.32 -14.65
C ASP A 244 -22.81 -5.60 -13.19
N GLU A 245 -21.84 -6.49 -12.98
CA GLU A 245 -21.36 -6.94 -11.67
C GLU A 245 -19.91 -6.50 -11.45
N PHE A 246 -19.62 -5.93 -10.27
CA PHE A 246 -18.30 -5.53 -9.80
C PHE A 246 -18.07 -6.14 -8.42
N GLY A 247 -17.35 -7.26 -8.39
CA GLY A 247 -17.24 -8.08 -7.17
C GLY A 247 -18.62 -8.49 -6.65
N GLU A 248 -18.95 -8.06 -5.44
CA GLU A 248 -20.22 -8.34 -4.78
C GLU A 248 -21.34 -7.35 -5.12
N LEU A 249 -21.07 -6.31 -5.93
CA LEU A 249 -22.02 -5.25 -6.29
C LEU A 249 -22.61 -5.43 -7.69
N GLU A 250 -23.92 -5.26 -7.84
CA GLU A 250 -24.64 -5.22 -9.11
C GLU A 250 -25.16 -3.80 -9.41
N VAL A 251 -25.02 -3.33 -10.66
CA VAL A 251 -25.54 -2.03 -11.12
C VAL A 251 -27.07 -2.04 -11.18
N ILE A 252 -27.70 -1.35 -10.24
CA ILE A 252 -29.16 -1.26 -10.13
C ILE A 252 -29.74 -0.15 -11.01
N SER A 253 -29.04 0.99 -11.10
CA SER A 253 -29.48 2.10 -11.95
C SER A 253 -28.37 3.07 -12.35
N LEU A 254 -28.49 3.57 -13.57
CA LEU A 254 -27.75 4.71 -14.12
C LEU A 254 -28.75 5.86 -14.30
N THR A 255 -28.51 7.00 -13.65
CA THR A 255 -29.27 8.24 -13.85
C THR A 255 -28.53 9.17 -14.82
N ASP A 256 -28.86 10.46 -14.87
CA ASP A 256 -28.12 11.42 -15.70
C ASP A 256 -26.70 11.67 -15.15
N ASN A 257 -26.44 11.41 -13.86
CA ASN A 257 -25.15 11.71 -13.22
C ASN A 257 -24.78 10.77 -12.06
N THR A 258 -25.54 9.71 -11.80
CA THR A 258 -25.27 8.79 -10.68
C THR A 258 -25.31 7.34 -11.14
N ILE A 259 -24.28 6.59 -10.72
CA ILE A 259 -24.24 5.13 -10.75
C ILE A 259 -24.64 4.64 -9.35
N ARG A 260 -25.63 3.74 -9.29
CA ARG A 260 -26.05 3.09 -8.04
C ARG A 260 -25.88 1.58 -8.18
N MET A 261 -25.17 1.01 -7.22
CA MET A 261 -24.96 -0.43 -7.11
C MET A 261 -25.41 -0.95 -5.75
N GLU A 262 -25.83 -2.20 -5.71
CA GLU A 262 -26.24 -2.89 -4.48
C GLU A 262 -25.71 -4.33 -4.47
N ASN A 263 -25.51 -4.95 -3.30
CA ASN A 263 -25.17 -6.36 -3.25
C ASN A 263 -26.33 -7.26 -3.72
N ALA A 264 -26.01 -8.20 -4.61
CA ALA A 264 -27.00 -9.09 -5.23
C ALA A 264 -27.39 -10.30 -4.35
N ASP A 265 -26.53 -10.68 -3.40
CA ASP A 265 -26.73 -11.79 -2.47
C ASP A 265 -26.41 -11.37 -1.02
N ASP A 266 -26.83 -12.18 -0.04
CA ASP A 266 -26.45 -11.98 1.37
C ASP A 266 -24.93 -12.19 1.54
N LEU A 267 -24.25 -11.23 2.18
CA LEU A 267 -22.80 -11.26 2.42
C LEU A 267 -22.53 -11.52 3.90
N ASP A 268 -21.88 -12.62 4.23
CA ASP A 268 -21.39 -12.87 5.58
C ASP A 268 -20.05 -12.15 5.76
N VAL A 269 -19.97 -11.18 6.67
CA VAL A 269 -18.67 -10.61 7.04
C VAL A 269 -18.01 -11.58 8.01
N PRO A 270 -16.85 -12.12 7.63
CA PRO A 270 -16.18 -13.12 8.44
C PRO A 270 -15.55 -12.48 9.69
N ASP A 271 -15.45 -13.30 10.74
CA ASP A 271 -14.90 -12.93 12.04
C ASP A 271 -13.38 -12.84 11.93
N ASP A 272 -12.79 -11.69 12.26
CA ASP A 272 -11.34 -11.42 12.12
C ASP A 272 -10.78 -11.73 10.71
N GLU A 273 -11.60 -11.48 9.69
CA GLU A 273 -11.25 -11.73 8.29
C GLU A 273 -11.71 -10.56 7.41
N VAL A 274 -11.21 -10.53 6.18
CA VAL A 274 -11.50 -9.50 5.18
C VAL A 274 -12.61 -10.00 4.24
N LEU A 275 -13.62 -9.16 4.00
CA LEU A 275 -14.59 -9.31 2.93
C LEU A 275 -14.21 -8.37 1.78
N ASP A 276 -13.83 -8.94 0.64
CA ASP A 276 -13.64 -8.17 -0.60
C ASP A 276 -15.01 -7.78 -1.16
N ILE A 277 -15.27 -6.48 -1.35
CA ILE A 277 -16.50 -5.97 -1.99
C ILE A 277 -16.25 -5.82 -3.50
N THR A 278 -15.16 -5.15 -3.86
CA THR A 278 -14.62 -5.10 -5.23
C THR A 278 -13.16 -5.50 -5.21
N ASP A 279 -12.46 -5.40 -6.34
CA ASP A 279 -11.01 -5.64 -6.37
C ASP A 279 -10.26 -4.61 -5.50
N GLU A 280 -10.82 -3.40 -5.34
CA GLU A 280 -10.25 -2.27 -4.60
C GLU A 280 -10.87 -2.11 -3.20
N LEU A 281 -12.21 -2.15 -3.09
CA LEU A 281 -12.93 -1.88 -1.85
C LEU A 281 -13.10 -3.14 -1.01
N LYS A 282 -12.68 -3.08 0.25
CA LYS A 282 -12.71 -4.20 1.20
C LYS A 282 -13.30 -3.77 2.54
N VAL A 283 -13.88 -4.71 3.29
CA VAL A 283 -14.34 -4.48 4.66
C VAL A 283 -13.66 -5.44 5.60
N LYS A 284 -13.19 -4.93 6.74
CA LYS A 284 -12.63 -5.73 7.83
C LYS A 284 -13.46 -5.54 9.08
N GLY A 285 -13.76 -6.65 9.77
CA GLY A 285 -14.48 -6.69 11.04
C GLY A 285 -13.56 -7.07 12.19
N ASN A 286 -13.93 -6.66 13.41
CA ASN A 286 -13.27 -7.07 14.64
C ASN A 286 -13.71 -8.49 15.08
N ASP A 287 -13.05 -9.08 16.08
CA ASP A 287 -13.51 -10.33 16.74
C ASP A 287 -14.94 -10.16 17.29
N GLY A 288 -15.85 -11.00 16.82
CA GLY A 288 -17.27 -10.98 17.06
C GLY A 288 -18.09 -10.11 16.10
N ALA A 289 -17.46 -9.48 15.10
CA ALA A 289 -18.06 -8.67 14.02
C ALA A 289 -19.07 -7.62 14.54
N THR A 290 -18.64 -6.86 15.54
CA THR A 290 -19.40 -5.74 16.13
C THR A 290 -18.92 -4.37 15.69
N LEU A 291 -17.67 -4.29 15.21
CA LEU A 291 -17.05 -3.12 14.63
C LEU A 291 -16.47 -3.49 13.26
N TRP A 292 -16.50 -2.54 12.34
CA TRP A 292 -16.02 -2.71 10.97
C TRP A 292 -15.59 -1.38 10.39
N TYR A 293 -14.67 -1.44 9.43
CA TYR A 293 -14.33 -0.31 8.56
C TYR A 293 -14.21 -0.75 7.11
N LEU A 294 -14.49 0.19 6.22
CA LEU A 294 -14.16 0.11 4.79
C LEU A 294 -12.68 0.46 4.61
N PHE A 295 -11.98 -0.22 3.72
CA PHE A 295 -10.59 0.11 3.39
C PHE A 295 -10.25 -0.19 1.92
N VAL A 296 -9.15 0.42 1.47
CA VAL A 296 -8.42 0.03 0.25
C VAL A 296 -7.02 -0.43 0.65
N GLU A 297 -6.46 -1.33 -0.15
CA GLU A 297 -5.13 -1.90 0.08
C GLU A 297 -4.26 -1.72 -1.17
N TYR A 298 -3.13 -1.05 -1.01
CA TYR A 298 -2.11 -0.94 -2.05
C TYR A 298 -1.05 -2.00 -1.85
N THR A 299 -0.63 -2.65 -2.95
CA THR A 299 0.38 -3.72 -2.93
C THR A 299 1.54 -3.46 -3.89
N GLU A 300 1.38 -2.50 -4.80
CA GLU A 300 2.38 -2.14 -5.78
C GLU A 300 3.44 -1.21 -5.17
N PRO A 301 4.70 -1.24 -5.64
CA PRO A 301 5.72 -0.30 -5.19
C PRO A 301 5.33 1.14 -5.50
N GLY A 302 5.50 2.01 -4.51
CA GLY A 302 5.13 3.42 -4.61
C GLY A 302 5.01 4.09 -3.24
N THR A 303 4.83 5.41 -3.26
CA THR A 303 4.51 6.20 -2.06
C THR A 303 3.04 6.56 -2.11
N TYR A 304 2.32 6.21 -1.04
CA TYR A 304 0.88 6.36 -0.92
C TYR A 304 0.56 7.34 0.21
N GLU A 305 -0.34 8.28 -0.07
CA GLU A 305 -0.84 9.23 0.91
C GLU A 305 -2.02 8.64 1.69
N ILE A 306 -1.96 8.72 3.02
CA ILE A 306 -3.07 8.40 3.91
C ILE A 306 -3.51 9.72 4.53
N ARG A 307 -4.64 10.26 4.10
CA ARG A 307 -5.19 11.53 4.63
C ARG A 307 -6.19 11.31 5.76
N GLY A 308 -6.44 12.37 6.52
CA GLY A 308 -7.56 12.47 7.46
C GLY A 308 -8.76 13.18 6.85
N GLU A 309 -9.74 13.44 7.72
CA GLU A 309 -10.90 14.29 7.46
C GLU A 309 -10.43 15.68 7.04
N VAL A 310 -11.10 16.25 6.03
CA VAL A 310 -10.79 17.57 5.49
C VAL A 310 -11.59 18.62 6.24
N VAL A 311 -10.95 19.71 6.65
CA VAL A 311 -11.58 20.71 7.52
C VAL A 311 -11.34 22.14 7.07
N ASP A 312 -12.19 23.04 7.55
CA ASP A 312 -12.19 24.47 7.24
C ASP A 312 -12.01 25.38 8.48
N ASP A 313 -11.88 24.83 9.69
CA ASP A 313 -11.73 25.55 10.96
C ASP A 313 -10.98 24.66 11.98
N ASN A 314 -10.87 25.12 13.23
CA ASN A 314 -10.26 24.40 14.34
C ASN A 314 -10.74 22.94 14.40
N ASN A 315 -9.80 22.00 14.32
CA ASN A 315 -10.13 20.58 14.34
C ASN A 315 -9.18 19.76 15.23
N THR A 316 -9.64 18.57 15.61
CA THR A 316 -8.82 17.53 16.23
C THR A 316 -8.98 16.25 15.44
N TRP A 317 -7.86 15.73 14.93
CA TRP A 317 -7.78 14.40 14.36
C TRP A 317 -7.50 13.39 15.46
N ASP A 318 -8.21 12.27 15.43
CA ASP A 318 -7.93 11.05 16.19
C ASP A 318 -7.98 9.85 15.24
N ALA A 319 -7.87 8.63 15.76
CA ALA A 319 -7.85 7.42 14.92
C ALA A 319 -9.16 7.16 14.13
N GLN A 320 -10.25 7.86 14.43
CA GLN A 320 -11.51 7.75 13.69
C GLN A 320 -11.55 8.72 12.50
N SER A 321 -10.99 9.92 12.65
CA SER A 321 -10.93 10.93 11.59
C SER A 321 -9.59 10.97 10.86
N PHE A 322 -8.60 10.19 11.27
CA PHE A 322 -7.32 10.05 10.57
C PHE A 322 -6.81 8.61 10.58
N ALA A 323 -6.83 7.98 9.40
CA ALA A 323 -6.41 6.61 9.20
C ALA A 323 -4.90 6.38 9.40
N GLY A 324 -4.08 7.44 9.38
CA GLY A 324 -2.66 7.31 9.66
C GLY A 324 -2.37 6.92 11.12
N PHE A 325 -3.20 7.34 12.08
CA PHE A 325 -2.95 7.00 13.49
C PHE A 325 -3.20 5.52 13.78
N TRP A 326 -2.39 5.01 14.72
CA TRP A 326 -2.49 3.66 15.22
C TRP A 326 -3.89 3.39 15.82
N TYR A 327 -4.43 2.23 15.48
CA TYR A 327 -5.74 1.77 15.93
C TYR A 327 -5.76 0.25 16.03
N ASP A 328 -6.22 -0.27 17.16
CA ASP A 328 -6.49 -1.68 17.38
C ASP A 328 -8.00 -1.92 17.23
N LEU A 329 -8.39 -2.69 16.21
CA LEU A 329 -9.79 -2.95 15.89
C LEU A 329 -10.49 -3.85 16.91
N ASP A 330 -9.79 -4.83 17.46
CA ASP A 330 -10.37 -5.82 18.37
C ASP A 330 -10.57 -5.26 19.76
N ALA A 331 -9.58 -4.52 20.27
CA ALA A 331 -9.68 -3.82 21.53
C ALA A 331 -10.48 -2.51 21.40
N ASN A 332 -10.65 -1.99 20.17
CA ASN A 332 -11.17 -0.66 19.88
C ASN A 332 -10.36 0.44 20.61
N ASP A 333 -9.03 0.29 20.58
CA ASP A 333 -8.09 1.15 21.26
C ASP A 333 -7.36 2.07 20.27
N ALA A 334 -7.08 3.29 20.73
CA ALA A 334 -6.35 4.32 20.02
C ALA A 334 -5.55 5.16 21.02
N SER A 335 -4.48 5.80 20.56
CA SER A 335 -3.56 6.52 21.45
C SER A 335 -3.31 7.98 21.08
N GLU A 336 -3.50 8.34 19.81
CA GLU A 336 -3.05 9.62 19.26
C GLU A 336 -4.20 10.61 19.02
N ASN A 337 -3.90 11.89 19.21
CA ASN A 337 -4.68 12.97 18.64
C ASN A 337 -3.80 14.18 18.31
N LEU A 338 -4.21 14.91 17.27
CA LEU A 338 -3.56 16.14 16.85
C LEU A 338 -4.62 17.23 16.68
N THR A 339 -4.48 18.33 17.42
CA THR A 339 -5.35 19.49 17.35
C THR A 339 -4.61 20.62 16.66
N ILE A 340 -5.25 21.23 15.66
CA ILE A 340 -4.82 22.53 15.11
C ILE A 340 -5.90 23.56 15.41
N MET A 341 -5.52 24.60 16.15
CA MET A 341 -6.38 25.75 16.44
C MET A 341 -6.12 26.86 15.42
N ASN A 342 -6.79 26.78 14.28
CA ASN A 342 -6.73 27.78 13.22
C ASN A 342 -8.15 28.17 12.76
N GLU A 343 -8.41 29.47 12.57
CA GLU A 343 -9.72 29.95 12.08
C GLU A 343 -9.76 29.88 10.54
N THR A 344 -10.96 29.73 9.95
CA THR A 344 -11.14 29.63 8.49
C THR A 344 -10.45 30.77 7.72
N GLY A 345 -9.57 30.40 6.78
CA GLY A 345 -8.84 31.32 5.91
C GLY A 345 -7.68 32.07 6.57
N GLU A 346 -7.29 31.70 7.79
CA GLU A 346 -6.01 32.10 8.37
C GLU A 346 -4.91 31.16 7.85
N THR A 347 -3.86 31.73 7.28
CA THR A 347 -2.73 30.99 6.68
C THR A 347 -1.60 30.76 7.68
N THR A 348 -1.81 30.98 8.97
CA THR A 348 -0.74 30.88 9.99
C THR A 348 -1.28 30.24 11.27
N ILE A 349 -0.70 29.11 11.64
CA ILE A 349 -0.88 28.44 12.93
C ILE A 349 0.03 29.13 13.94
N ASN A 350 -0.53 29.82 14.93
CA ASN A 350 0.27 30.53 15.93
C ASN A 350 1.03 29.55 16.86
N GLU A 351 2.10 30.01 17.48
CA GLU A 351 2.82 29.29 18.57
C GLU A 351 1.82 28.70 19.59
N GLY A 352 1.95 27.40 19.85
CA GLY A 352 1.11 26.64 20.79
C GLY A 352 -0.29 26.23 20.28
N ASN A 353 -0.62 26.51 19.01
CA ASN A 353 -1.92 26.15 18.42
C ASN A 353 -1.93 24.82 17.66
N LEU A 354 -0.77 24.24 17.36
CA LEU A 354 -0.63 22.86 16.91
C LEU A 354 -0.24 22.02 18.13
N ILE A 355 -1.09 21.09 18.51
CA ILE A 355 -0.98 20.31 19.75
C ILE A 355 -1.09 18.83 19.40
N TYR A 356 -0.05 18.06 19.70
CA TYR A 356 -0.06 16.61 19.56
C TYR A 356 -0.08 15.96 20.95
N ASN A 357 -0.96 14.96 21.15
CA ASN A 357 -0.96 14.13 22.35
C ASN A 357 -0.91 12.65 21.95
N ALA A 358 0.03 11.91 22.54
CA ALA A 358 0.10 10.46 22.47
C ALA A 358 -0.11 9.90 23.87
N THR A 359 -1.17 9.09 24.06
CA THR A 359 -1.53 8.50 25.36
C THR A 359 -1.44 6.99 25.30
N ALA A 360 -0.58 6.40 26.12
CA ALA A 360 -0.35 4.97 26.14
C ALA A 360 -1.61 4.22 26.59
N VAL A 361 -1.87 3.12 25.89
CA VAL A 361 -2.95 2.19 26.17
C VAL A 361 -2.37 1.05 27.02
N PRO A 362 -2.85 0.86 28.26
CA PRO A 362 -2.36 -0.19 29.15
C PRO A 362 -3.03 -1.53 28.86
N GLU A 363 -2.55 -2.58 29.55
CA GLU A 363 -3.16 -3.91 29.58
C GLU A 363 -3.24 -4.59 28.19
N GLN A 364 -2.31 -4.26 27.30
CA GLN A 364 -2.21 -4.86 25.97
C GLN A 364 -1.54 -6.23 26.07
N THR A 365 -1.99 -7.18 25.25
CA THR A 365 -1.46 -8.55 25.22
C THR A 365 -0.78 -8.85 23.90
N THR A 366 0.15 -9.80 23.92
CA THR A 366 0.77 -10.38 22.71
C THR A 366 -0.22 -11.28 21.97
N GLU A 367 -0.09 -11.44 20.66
CA GLU A 367 -0.91 -12.34 19.83
C GLU A 367 -0.96 -13.77 20.39
N PHE A 368 0.20 -14.35 20.73
CA PHE A 368 0.27 -15.70 21.33
C PHE A 368 -0.36 -15.80 22.74
N GLY A 369 -0.59 -14.68 23.43
CA GLY A 369 -1.07 -14.67 24.82
C GLY A 369 -0.07 -15.27 25.81
N PHE A 370 1.17 -14.75 25.87
CA PHE A 370 2.15 -15.19 26.87
C PHE A 370 1.65 -14.93 28.29
N THR A 371 1.99 -15.80 29.26
CA THR A 371 1.61 -15.62 30.67
C THR A 371 2.76 -15.07 31.51
N ALA A 372 2.55 -13.99 32.27
CA ALA A 372 3.61 -13.38 33.09
C ALA A 372 4.12 -14.28 34.23
N ASN A 373 3.30 -15.20 34.75
CA ASN A 373 3.67 -16.03 35.89
C ASN A 373 2.91 -17.37 35.98
N ALA A 374 3.66 -18.44 36.27
CA ALA A 374 3.16 -19.81 36.47
C ALA A 374 2.14 -19.97 37.61
N THR A 375 2.04 -19.01 38.54
CA THR A 375 1.14 -19.12 39.70
C THR A 375 -0.26 -18.59 39.41
N THR A 376 -0.35 -17.48 38.68
CA THR A 376 -1.62 -16.81 38.37
C THR A 376 -2.15 -17.21 37.00
N SER A 377 -1.27 -17.62 36.07
CA SER A 377 -1.62 -17.76 34.65
C SER A 377 -2.29 -16.47 34.13
N ALA A 378 -1.85 -15.33 34.66
CA ALA A 378 -2.24 -14.03 34.14
C ALA A 378 -1.41 -13.76 32.89
N ASP A 379 -2.02 -13.08 31.94
CA ASP A 379 -1.37 -12.73 30.68
C ASP A 379 -0.24 -11.73 30.95
N TYR A 380 0.73 -11.73 30.05
CA TYR A 380 1.79 -10.74 29.99
C TYR A 380 1.17 -9.51 29.36
N GLU A 381 1.11 -8.46 30.15
CA GLU A 381 0.50 -7.19 29.78
C GLU A 381 1.61 -6.14 29.64
N TYR A 382 1.45 -5.26 28.66
CA TYR A 382 2.33 -4.11 28.45
C TYR A 382 1.53 -2.86 28.08
N MET A 383 2.22 -1.71 28.06
CA MET A 383 1.68 -0.46 27.55
C MET A 383 2.12 -0.29 26.08
N LYS A 384 1.14 -0.05 25.22
CA LYS A 384 1.36 0.25 23.79
C LYS A 384 1.07 1.72 23.53
N LEU A 385 1.82 2.33 22.63
CA LEU A 385 1.69 3.74 22.27
C LEU A 385 1.83 3.89 20.76
N GLY A 386 0.84 4.49 20.12
CA GLY A 386 1.00 5.08 18.80
C GLY A 386 1.76 6.40 18.94
N PHE A 387 2.83 6.56 18.19
CA PHE A 387 3.68 7.74 18.22
C PHE A 387 4.07 8.11 16.79
N PHE A 388 3.54 9.23 16.30
CA PHE A 388 3.62 9.69 14.92
C PHE A 388 3.24 8.60 13.92
N ALA A 389 2.04 8.02 14.07
CA ALA A 389 1.52 6.96 13.20
C ALA A 389 2.31 5.63 13.23
N GLU A 390 3.29 5.46 14.10
CA GLU A 390 4.00 4.20 14.31
C GLU A 390 3.66 3.57 15.68
N GLU A 391 3.73 2.25 15.77
CA GLU A 391 3.47 1.50 17.00
C GLU A 391 4.73 1.29 17.84
N TYR A 392 4.62 1.56 19.15
CA TYR A 392 5.70 1.38 20.11
C TYR A 392 5.27 0.65 21.37
N PHE A 393 6.22 -0.12 21.91
CA PHE A 393 6.21 -0.68 23.25
C PHE A 393 6.77 0.36 24.24
N VAL A 394 6.03 0.65 25.31
CA VAL A 394 6.51 1.53 26.39
C VAL A 394 7.35 0.71 27.38
N VAL A 395 8.65 0.98 27.43
CA VAL A 395 9.60 0.19 28.21
C VAL A 395 9.41 0.43 29.71
N ASN A 396 9.16 -0.65 30.47
CA ASN A 396 8.99 -0.61 31.93
C ASN A 396 7.95 0.41 32.44
N ASP A 397 6.88 0.64 31.66
CA ASP A 397 5.85 1.66 31.92
C ASP A 397 6.42 3.12 32.00
N ASP A 398 7.62 3.35 31.48
CA ASP A 398 8.22 4.68 31.36
C ASP A 398 7.86 5.31 30.01
N ILE A 399 6.88 6.22 30.00
CA ILE A 399 6.38 6.87 28.78
C ILE A 399 7.47 7.61 27.98
N GLY A 400 8.61 7.93 28.61
CA GLY A 400 9.76 8.54 27.94
C GLY A 400 10.68 7.56 27.23
N THR A 401 10.44 6.24 27.30
CA THR A 401 11.30 5.22 26.68
C THR A 401 10.47 4.28 25.81
N LEU A 402 10.62 4.41 24.50
CA LEU A 402 9.81 3.71 23.49
C LEU A 402 10.67 2.73 22.67
N SER A 403 10.28 1.47 22.58
CA SER A 403 10.95 0.46 21.73
C SER A 403 9.99 -0.03 20.64
N LYS A 404 10.50 -0.31 19.43
CA LYS A 404 9.69 -0.87 18.35
C LYS A 404 9.33 -2.33 18.67
N ILE A 405 8.09 -2.72 18.39
CA ILE A 405 7.70 -4.14 18.38
C ILE A 405 8.18 -4.71 17.04
N LEU A 406 9.06 -5.71 17.09
CA LEU A 406 9.71 -6.27 15.90
C LEU A 406 9.01 -7.54 15.41
N MET A 407 8.49 -8.33 16.35
CA MET A 407 7.76 -9.57 16.08
C MET A 407 6.74 -9.79 17.21
N ASP A 408 5.50 -10.06 16.86
CA ASP A 408 4.46 -10.63 17.71
C ASP A 408 3.79 -11.68 16.83
N ASP A 409 4.11 -12.95 17.06
CA ASP A 409 3.74 -14.05 16.16
C ASP A 409 3.36 -15.29 16.97
N ASP A 410 2.20 -15.87 16.70
CA ASP A 410 1.71 -17.09 17.34
C ASP A 410 1.97 -18.37 16.53
N SER A 411 2.64 -18.25 15.38
CA SER A 411 2.91 -19.36 14.46
C SER A 411 3.75 -20.48 15.10
N SER A 412 3.57 -21.69 14.55
CA SER A 412 4.31 -22.88 14.97
C SER A 412 5.50 -23.19 14.05
N TYR A 413 6.69 -23.31 14.66
CA TYR A 413 7.94 -23.64 13.98
C TYR A 413 8.49 -24.98 14.46
N THR A 414 8.70 -25.93 13.53
CA THR A 414 9.36 -27.21 13.82
C THR A 414 10.83 -27.16 13.40
N MET A 415 11.74 -27.14 14.37
CA MET A 415 13.19 -27.05 14.16
C MET A 415 13.91 -28.33 14.55
N ARG A 416 14.87 -28.79 13.75
CA ARG A 416 15.84 -29.81 14.16
C ARG A 416 16.88 -29.19 15.08
N THR A 417 17.51 -30.01 15.93
CA THR A 417 18.66 -29.53 16.72
C THR A 417 19.77 -29.04 15.80
N GLY A 418 20.20 -27.79 15.99
CA GLY A 418 21.20 -27.09 15.18
C GLY A 418 20.64 -26.33 13.97
N GLU A 419 19.33 -26.38 13.71
CA GLU A 419 18.66 -25.42 12.83
C GLU A 419 18.37 -24.12 13.58
N THR A 420 18.34 -23.01 12.87
CA THR A 420 18.23 -21.67 13.45
C THR A 420 16.95 -21.00 12.95
N LEU A 421 16.21 -20.39 13.87
CA LEU A 421 15.16 -19.42 13.55
C LEU A 421 15.80 -18.03 13.62
N GLU A 422 15.87 -17.36 12.48
CA GLU A 422 16.30 -15.96 12.41
C GLU A 422 15.19 -15.07 12.99
N LEU A 423 15.61 -14.08 13.77
CA LEU A 423 14.78 -13.05 14.37
C LEU A 423 15.27 -11.69 13.86
N GLU A 424 14.58 -10.63 14.27
CA GLU A 424 14.94 -9.28 13.84
C GLU A 424 16.21 -8.77 14.53
N GLU A 425 16.83 -7.74 13.95
CA GLU A 425 18.07 -7.10 14.45
C GLU A 425 19.26 -8.07 14.61
N GLY A 426 19.31 -9.11 13.77
CA GLY A 426 20.38 -10.09 13.74
C GLY A 426 20.36 -11.09 14.89
N TYR A 427 19.27 -11.11 15.68
CA TYR A 427 19.05 -12.14 16.68
C TYR A 427 18.68 -13.47 16.02
N ALA A 428 19.04 -14.58 16.65
CA ALA A 428 18.67 -15.90 16.16
C ALA A 428 18.62 -16.93 17.28
N ILE A 429 17.66 -17.86 17.22
CA ILE A 429 17.48 -18.92 18.21
C ILE A 429 17.80 -20.27 17.61
N THR A 430 18.62 -21.05 18.33
CA THR A 430 19.00 -22.40 17.91
C THR A 430 18.76 -23.42 19.03
N PRO A 431 17.90 -24.43 18.85
CA PRO A 431 17.88 -25.60 19.73
C PRO A 431 19.17 -26.39 19.57
N GLN A 432 20.06 -26.28 20.55
CA GLN A 432 21.36 -26.96 20.52
C GLN A 432 21.22 -28.45 20.79
N GLN A 433 20.47 -28.83 21.82
CA GLN A 433 20.31 -30.23 22.25
C GLN A 433 18.98 -30.47 22.93
N ILE A 434 18.46 -31.69 22.77
CA ILE A 434 17.32 -32.20 23.54
C ILE A 434 17.81 -33.31 24.47
N ASP A 435 17.28 -33.34 25.68
CA ASP A 435 17.70 -34.30 26.69
C ASP A 435 17.25 -35.73 26.37
N VAL A 436 17.88 -36.70 27.03
CA VAL A 436 17.66 -38.12 26.74
C VAL A 436 16.24 -38.61 27.04
N ASP A 437 15.55 -37.91 27.95
CA ASP A 437 14.18 -38.23 28.34
C ASP A 437 13.17 -37.58 27.37
N GLY A 438 13.60 -36.61 26.57
CA GLY A 438 12.79 -35.96 25.53
C GLY A 438 11.81 -34.94 26.11
N ASN A 439 12.17 -34.27 27.19
CA ASN A 439 11.32 -33.26 27.84
C ASN A 439 12.03 -31.94 28.14
N LYS A 440 13.30 -31.82 27.74
CA LYS A 440 14.03 -30.56 27.85
C LYS A 440 14.78 -30.25 26.58
N VAL A 441 14.79 -28.97 26.22
CA VAL A 441 15.64 -28.42 25.17
C VAL A 441 16.59 -27.41 25.75
N TRP A 442 17.83 -27.42 25.26
CA TRP A 442 18.80 -26.37 25.47
C TRP A 442 18.78 -25.45 24.24
N LEU A 443 18.32 -24.22 24.45
CA LEU A 443 18.29 -23.15 23.44
C LEU A 443 19.51 -22.25 23.62
N GLU A 444 20.04 -21.79 22.51
CA GLU A 444 21.07 -20.75 22.43
C GLU A 444 20.51 -19.56 21.65
N LEU A 445 20.73 -18.35 22.17
CA LEU A 445 20.44 -17.08 21.51
C LEU A 445 21.77 -16.49 21.04
N THR A 446 21.81 -16.09 19.78
CA THR A 446 22.94 -15.37 19.17
C THR A 446 22.48 -14.03 18.61
N LYS A 447 23.38 -13.06 18.54
CA LYS A 447 23.22 -11.81 17.78
C LYS A 447 24.39 -11.68 16.82
N ASP A 448 24.12 -11.50 15.53
CA ASP A 448 25.15 -11.45 14.47
C ASP A 448 26.07 -12.69 14.46
N GLY A 449 25.52 -13.85 14.85
CA GLY A 449 26.25 -15.11 15.00
C GLY A 449 27.18 -15.18 16.22
N GLU A 450 27.23 -14.15 17.06
CA GLU A 450 27.92 -14.19 18.35
C GLU A 450 26.99 -14.64 19.48
N PHE A 451 27.53 -15.41 20.42
CA PHE A 451 26.78 -15.91 21.58
C PHE A 451 26.31 -14.76 22.49
N VAL A 452 25.02 -14.76 22.81
CA VAL A 452 24.40 -13.79 23.74
C VAL A 452 24.04 -14.48 25.06
N ASP A 453 23.17 -15.49 25.02
CA ASP A 453 22.70 -16.21 26.21
C ASP A 453 22.21 -17.63 25.86
N ASP A 454 21.98 -18.46 26.88
CA ASP A 454 21.46 -19.82 26.73
C ASP A 454 20.49 -20.23 27.84
N LYS A 455 19.50 -21.05 27.50
CA LYS A 455 18.51 -21.52 28.48
C LYS A 455 18.08 -22.95 28.25
N VAL A 456 17.89 -23.68 29.35
CA VAL A 456 17.28 -25.01 29.33
C VAL A 456 15.81 -24.89 29.69
N ILE A 457 14.94 -25.21 28.74
CA ILE A 457 13.48 -25.19 28.90
C ILE A 457 12.97 -26.61 29.15
N ASN A 458 11.99 -26.74 30.05
CA ASN A 458 11.35 -28.02 30.37
C ASN A 458 9.91 -28.03 29.85
N THR A 459 9.65 -28.85 28.84
CA THR A 459 8.35 -28.91 28.13
C THR A 459 7.33 -29.81 28.82
N ASP A 460 7.74 -30.60 29.83
CA ASP A 460 6.84 -31.47 30.62
C ASP A 460 5.90 -30.70 31.58
N SER A 461 5.99 -29.36 31.62
CA SER A 461 5.14 -28.55 32.48
C SER A 461 3.79 -28.27 31.85
N SER A 462 2.72 -28.28 32.65
CA SER A 462 1.42 -27.79 32.22
C SER A 462 1.27 -26.27 32.29
N ASN A 463 2.29 -25.53 32.74
CA ASN A 463 2.26 -24.07 32.87
C ASN A 463 3.04 -23.44 31.70
N GLN A 464 2.37 -22.63 30.88
CA GLN A 464 2.93 -22.01 29.69
C GLN A 464 4.21 -21.21 30.00
N SER A 465 4.20 -20.30 30.99
CA SER A 465 5.39 -19.54 31.43
C SER A 465 6.59 -20.38 31.89
N GLN A 466 6.45 -21.68 32.19
CA GLN A 466 7.59 -22.57 32.48
C GLN A 466 8.21 -23.20 31.23
N LYS A 467 7.45 -23.17 30.13
CA LYS A 467 7.86 -23.55 28.78
C LYS A 467 8.35 -22.33 27.97
N THR A 468 8.22 -21.12 28.52
CA THR A 468 8.62 -19.87 27.87
C THR A 468 10.00 -19.39 28.37
N TRP A 469 10.84 -18.96 27.43
CA TRP A 469 12.03 -18.18 27.70
C TRP A 469 11.72 -16.69 27.64
N TYR A 470 11.68 -16.02 28.79
CA TYR A 470 11.79 -14.56 28.92
C TYR A 470 13.27 -14.20 28.98
N TYR A 471 13.79 -13.57 27.93
CA TYR A 471 15.15 -13.03 27.88
C TYR A 471 15.10 -11.55 28.26
N GLU A 472 15.87 -11.21 29.31
CA GLU A 472 15.92 -9.88 29.89
C GLU A 472 17.30 -9.26 29.62
N GLN A 473 17.31 -7.99 29.23
CA GLN A 473 18.53 -7.20 29.08
C GLN A 473 18.29 -5.73 29.45
N ASP A 474 19.37 -4.97 29.59
CA ASP A 474 19.28 -3.52 29.81
C ASP A 474 19.01 -2.84 28.46
N VAL A 475 18.01 -1.95 28.39
CA VAL A 475 17.68 -1.13 27.22
C VAL A 475 17.77 0.33 27.64
N GLU A 476 18.66 1.09 27.01
CA GLU A 476 19.02 2.45 27.43
C GLU A 476 19.37 2.56 28.93
N ASP A 477 18.56 3.23 29.74
CA ASP A 477 18.72 3.33 31.20
C ASP A 477 17.76 2.45 32.00
N GLN A 478 16.96 1.63 31.30
CA GLN A 478 16.00 0.69 31.86
C GLN A 478 16.66 -0.68 32.07
N GLU A 479 16.67 -1.17 33.31
CA GLU A 479 17.21 -2.49 33.68
C GLU A 479 16.15 -3.59 33.56
N ASP A 480 16.60 -4.85 33.37
CA ASP A 480 15.77 -6.07 33.40
C ASP A 480 14.56 -6.04 32.42
N VAL A 481 14.72 -5.47 31.23
CA VAL A 481 13.66 -5.38 30.21
C VAL A 481 13.53 -6.70 29.45
N VAL A 482 12.32 -7.28 29.42
CA VAL A 482 12.02 -8.47 28.62
C VAL A 482 11.98 -8.06 27.15
N THR A 483 13.04 -8.39 26.40
CA THR A 483 13.15 -8.02 24.96
C THR A 483 12.76 -9.15 24.03
N LEU A 484 12.73 -10.39 24.52
CA LEU A 484 12.38 -11.56 23.74
C LEU A 484 11.65 -12.60 24.60
N MET A 485 10.52 -13.07 24.10
CA MET A 485 9.72 -14.16 24.67
C MET A 485 9.57 -15.27 23.64
N VAL A 486 9.98 -16.48 24.00
CA VAL A 486 9.90 -17.64 23.11
C VAL A 486 9.26 -18.81 23.82
N HIS A 487 8.13 -19.29 23.31
CA HIS A 487 7.43 -20.44 23.89
C HIS A 487 7.76 -21.73 23.14
N ILE A 488 8.19 -22.75 23.90
CA ILE A 488 8.46 -24.08 23.35
C ILE A 488 7.30 -24.99 23.69
N ASP A 489 6.49 -25.36 22.70
CA ASP A 489 5.36 -26.24 22.94
C ASP A 489 5.81 -27.66 23.32
N GLU A 490 6.56 -28.31 22.45
CA GLU A 490 7.06 -29.66 22.73
C GLU A 490 8.43 -29.92 22.12
N VAL A 491 9.07 -30.98 22.62
CA VAL A 491 10.33 -31.48 22.06
C VAL A 491 10.19 -32.97 21.81
N PHE A 492 10.77 -33.43 20.72
CA PHE A 492 10.73 -34.81 20.31
C PHE A 492 12.14 -35.38 20.19
N GLN A 493 12.44 -36.40 20.99
CA GLN A 493 13.70 -37.14 20.91
C GLN A 493 13.54 -38.37 20.00
N GLY A 494 13.82 -38.21 18.70
CA GLY A 494 13.78 -39.30 17.75
C GLY A 494 15.03 -40.18 17.76
N GLN A 495 14.98 -41.31 17.03
CA GLN A 495 16.15 -42.20 16.88
C GLN A 495 17.24 -41.63 15.96
N VAL A 496 16.86 -40.70 15.09
CA VAL A 496 17.71 -40.10 14.06
C VAL A 496 17.76 -38.60 14.25
N ASP A 497 16.58 -37.97 14.36
CA ASP A 497 16.44 -36.52 14.52
C ASP A 497 15.80 -36.17 15.86
N SER A 498 16.28 -35.10 16.49
CA SER A 498 15.64 -34.45 17.62
C SER A 498 15.01 -33.15 17.14
N LEU A 499 13.74 -32.93 17.48
CA LEU A 499 12.94 -31.79 17.02
C LEU A 499 12.47 -30.93 18.19
N CYS A 500 12.47 -29.63 18.01
CA CYS A 500 11.92 -28.63 18.91
C CYS A 500 10.75 -27.96 18.19
N ILE A 501 9.58 -27.94 18.81
CA ILE A 501 8.41 -27.21 18.32
C ILE A 501 8.29 -25.94 19.15
N LEU A 502 8.46 -24.81 18.48
CA LEU A 502 8.22 -23.47 19.01
C LEU A 502 6.81 -23.05 18.56
N GLU A 503 6.07 -22.38 19.42
CA GLU A 503 4.71 -21.90 19.15
C GLU A 503 4.58 -20.59 19.91
N GLY A 504 4.80 -19.45 19.24
CA GLY A 504 4.85 -18.14 19.87
C GLY A 504 6.25 -17.51 20.00
N VAL A 505 6.46 -16.37 19.34
CA VAL A 505 7.61 -15.46 19.51
C VAL A 505 7.10 -14.03 19.69
N PHE A 506 7.64 -13.33 20.68
CA PHE A 506 7.49 -11.88 20.81
C PHE A 506 8.86 -11.23 20.99
N GLN A 507 9.15 -10.19 20.22
CA GLN A 507 10.41 -9.47 20.23
C GLN A 507 10.16 -7.96 20.13
N ILE A 508 10.86 -7.20 20.97
CA ILE A 508 11.01 -5.75 20.83
C ILE A 508 12.46 -5.41 20.49
N SER A 509 12.69 -4.22 19.93
CA SER A 509 14.04 -3.74 19.65
C SER A 509 14.87 -3.64 20.92
N ASP A 510 16.16 -4.02 20.81
CA ASP A 510 17.12 -3.83 21.89
C ASP A 510 17.69 -2.40 21.97
N THR A 511 17.17 -1.53 21.11
CA THR A 511 17.35 -0.08 21.17
C THR A 511 16.01 0.59 21.43
N ALA A 512 16.03 1.75 22.10
CA ALA A 512 14.83 2.52 22.37
C ALA A 512 15.04 4.00 22.07
N MET A 513 13.95 4.67 21.68
CA MET A 513 13.87 6.11 21.65
C MET A 513 13.65 6.63 23.06
N VAL A 514 14.52 7.54 23.51
CA VAL A 514 14.38 8.25 24.78
C VAL A 514 13.87 9.66 24.50
N ILE A 515 12.80 10.05 25.18
CA ILE A 515 12.09 11.31 25.04
C ILE A 515 12.18 12.08 26.36
N GLU A 516 12.68 13.31 26.29
CA GLU A 516 12.77 14.24 27.41
C GLU A 516 11.91 15.50 27.14
N GLU A 517 11.57 16.25 28.19
CA GLU A 517 10.99 17.59 28.01
C GLU A 517 11.99 18.51 27.29
N GLU A 518 11.49 19.41 26.44
CA GLU A 518 12.28 20.26 25.54
C GLU A 518 12.92 19.53 24.32
N ASP A 519 12.64 18.23 24.10
CA ASP A 519 13.01 17.56 22.85
C ASP A 519 12.14 18.07 21.68
N GLU A 520 12.72 18.12 20.48
CA GLU A 520 12.09 18.64 19.25
C GLU A 520 11.91 17.52 18.23
N PHE A 521 10.71 17.41 17.64
CA PHE A 521 10.34 16.50 16.56
C PHE A 521 9.73 17.31 15.43
N GLY A 522 10.52 17.62 14.40
CA GLY A 522 10.12 18.56 13.36
C GLY A 522 9.74 19.93 13.95
N GLU A 523 8.50 20.33 13.76
CA GLU A 523 7.93 21.58 14.25
C GLU A 523 7.34 21.49 15.67
N LEU A 524 7.35 20.30 16.29
CA LEU A 524 6.80 20.05 17.63
C LEU A 524 7.89 20.02 18.70
N GLU A 525 7.63 20.63 19.86
CA GLU A 525 8.46 20.55 21.07
C GLU A 525 7.71 19.80 22.19
N VAL A 526 8.39 18.91 22.91
CA VAL A 526 7.84 18.18 24.07
C VAL A 526 7.61 19.13 25.24
N ILE A 527 6.33 19.40 25.53
CA ILE A 527 5.92 20.33 26.60
C ILE A 527 5.75 19.62 27.95
N SER A 528 5.31 18.36 27.94
CA SER A 528 5.18 17.59 29.18
C SER A 528 5.12 16.08 28.95
N LEU A 529 5.73 15.35 29.88
CA LEU A 529 5.57 13.90 30.05
C LEU A 529 4.80 13.65 31.35
N THR A 530 3.62 13.02 31.25
CA THR A 530 2.85 12.58 32.42
C THR A 530 3.09 11.09 32.71
N ASP A 531 2.26 10.45 33.53
CA ASP A 531 2.44 9.01 33.81
C ASP A 531 2.17 8.14 32.57
N ASN A 532 1.38 8.62 31.59
CA ASN A 532 1.00 7.83 30.41
C ASN A 532 0.77 8.68 29.13
N THR A 533 1.07 9.97 29.15
CA THR A 533 0.84 10.85 27.99
C THR A 533 2.06 11.70 27.70
N ILE A 534 2.44 11.73 26.42
CA ILE A 534 3.37 12.70 25.82
C ILE A 534 2.53 13.81 25.21
N ARG A 535 2.84 15.07 25.56
CA ARG A 535 2.21 16.25 24.96
C ARG A 535 3.27 17.11 24.29
N MET A 536 3.01 17.49 23.04
CA MET A 536 3.85 18.39 22.27
C MET A 536 3.05 19.55 21.69
N GLU A 537 3.74 20.66 21.45
CA GLU A 537 3.17 21.87 20.85
C GLU A 537 4.17 22.49 19.87
N ASN A 538 3.70 23.26 18.88
CA ASN A 538 4.61 24.03 18.03
C ASN A 538 5.25 25.20 18.78
N ALA A 539 6.58 25.30 18.68
CA ALA A 539 7.38 26.31 19.39
C ALA A 539 7.41 27.69 18.73
N ASP A 540 7.08 27.77 17.44
CA ASP A 540 7.05 29.00 16.64
C ASP A 540 5.75 29.04 15.79
N ASP A 541 5.42 30.22 15.24
CA ASP A 541 4.32 30.37 14.28
C ASP A 541 4.66 29.61 12.97
N LEU A 542 3.70 28.83 12.46
CA LEU A 542 3.84 28.03 11.22
C LEU A 542 2.90 28.56 10.15
N ASP A 543 3.38 28.74 8.93
CA ASP A 543 2.53 29.13 7.80
C ASP A 543 1.88 27.87 7.20
N VAL A 544 0.55 27.87 7.11
CA VAL A 544 -0.20 26.85 6.36
C VAL A 544 0.09 27.10 4.88
N PRO A 545 0.54 26.07 4.14
CA PRO A 545 0.90 26.25 2.76
C PRO A 545 -0.32 26.55 1.90
N ASP A 546 -0.09 27.32 0.84
CA ASP A 546 -1.03 27.66 -0.21
C ASP A 546 -0.75 26.72 -1.39
N ASP A 547 -1.58 25.69 -1.56
CA ASP A 547 -1.35 24.60 -2.53
C ASP A 547 0.04 23.93 -2.41
N GLU A 548 0.50 23.79 -1.16
CA GLU A 548 1.79 23.19 -0.81
C GLU A 548 1.62 22.27 0.43
N VAL A 549 2.72 21.68 0.89
CA VAL A 549 2.76 20.78 2.06
C VAL A 549 3.58 21.41 3.19
N LEU A 550 3.06 21.34 4.43
CA LEU A 550 3.77 21.66 5.66
C LEU A 550 4.13 20.35 6.36
N ASP A 551 5.42 20.03 6.41
CA ASP A 551 5.92 18.92 7.21
C ASP A 551 5.86 19.30 8.71
N ILE A 552 5.05 18.60 9.50
CA ILE A 552 5.00 18.78 10.96
C ILE A 552 6.11 17.96 11.60
N THR A 553 6.19 16.68 11.23
CA THR A 553 7.28 15.75 11.56
C THR A 553 7.73 15.05 10.28
N ASP A 554 8.67 14.12 10.38
CA ASP A 554 9.06 13.28 9.25
C ASP A 554 7.88 12.40 8.75
N GLU A 555 6.89 12.12 9.61
CA GLU A 555 5.75 11.23 9.33
C GLU A 555 4.41 11.97 9.16
N LEU A 556 4.21 13.06 9.90
CA LEU A 556 2.96 13.82 9.91
C LEU A 556 3.10 15.12 9.11
N LYS A 557 2.18 15.34 8.18
CA LYS A 557 2.17 16.48 7.27
C LYS A 557 0.79 17.11 7.16
N VAL A 558 0.72 18.36 6.76
CA VAL A 558 -0.54 19.07 6.47
C VAL A 558 -0.51 19.60 5.05
N LYS A 559 -1.59 19.35 4.30
CA LYS A 559 -1.83 19.91 2.97
C LYS A 559 -3.04 20.83 3.01
N GLY A 560 -2.92 21.98 2.36
CA GLY A 560 -4.00 22.97 2.21
C GLY A 560 -4.27 23.29 0.76
N ASN A 561 -5.51 23.69 0.46
CA ASN A 561 -5.92 24.16 -0.86
C ASN A 561 -5.44 25.60 -1.16
N ASP A 562 -5.63 26.07 -2.40
CA ASP A 562 -5.38 27.50 -2.73
C ASP A 562 -6.22 28.43 -1.83
N GLY A 563 -5.55 29.32 -1.10
CA GLY A 563 -6.10 30.22 -0.10
C GLY A 563 -6.25 29.64 1.30
N ALA A 564 -5.79 28.40 1.56
CA ALA A 564 -5.83 27.71 2.86
C ALA A 564 -7.23 27.71 3.51
N THR A 565 -8.25 27.46 2.71
CA THR A 565 -9.66 27.38 3.16
C THR A 565 -10.10 25.97 3.51
N LEU A 566 -9.45 24.96 2.93
CA LEU A 566 -9.59 23.54 3.24
C LEU A 566 -8.20 22.95 3.46
N TRP A 567 -8.08 22.05 4.43
CA TRP A 567 -6.82 21.38 4.72
C TRP A 567 -7.06 20.07 5.48
N TYR A 568 -6.08 19.18 5.44
CA TYR A 568 -6.11 17.90 6.16
C TYR A 568 -4.73 17.50 6.67
N LEU A 569 -4.73 16.68 7.72
CA LEU A 569 -3.56 15.95 8.20
C LEU A 569 -3.34 14.71 7.33
N PHE A 570 -2.10 14.38 6.98
CA PHE A 570 -1.77 13.15 6.28
C PHE A 570 -0.42 12.57 6.68
N THR A 571 -0.20 11.32 6.28
CA THR A 571 1.08 10.62 6.35
C THR A 571 1.35 9.90 5.03
N GLU A 572 2.62 9.59 4.74
CA GLU A 572 3.03 8.88 3.54
C GLU A 572 3.57 7.49 3.91
N ARG A 573 3.17 6.46 3.18
CA ARG A 573 3.72 5.10 3.30
C ARG A 573 4.33 4.65 2.00
N THR A 574 5.53 4.08 2.06
CA THR A 574 6.26 3.63 0.87
C THR A 574 6.36 2.12 0.84
N ILE A 575 5.93 1.53 -0.26
CA ILE A 575 6.19 0.14 -0.62
C ILE A 575 7.43 0.13 -1.51
N GLU A 576 8.53 -0.40 -1.00
CA GLU A 576 9.80 -0.47 -1.74
C GLU A 576 9.70 -1.48 -2.89
N ALA A 577 10.28 -1.15 -4.04
CA ALA A 577 10.39 -2.09 -5.15
C ALA A 577 11.43 -3.17 -4.83
N GLU A 578 11.08 -4.44 -5.04
CA GLU A 578 12.08 -5.52 -4.92
C GLU A 578 13.26 -5.25 -5.87
N GLU A 579 14.48 -5.14 -5.32
CA GLU A 579 15.66 -5.01 -6.17
C GLU A 579 15.78 -6.27 -7.05
N PRO A 580 16.02 -6.11 -8.37
CA PRO A 580 16.17 -7.25 -9.26
C PRO A 580 17.37 -8.09 -8.80
N VAL A 581 17.13 -9.36 -8.48
CA VAL A 581 18.19 -10.31 -8.12
C VAL A 581 19.21 -10.33 -9.26
N GLU A 582 20.45 -9.86 -8.99
CA GLU A 582 21.51 -9.93 -9.99
C GLU A 582 21.67 -11.40 -10.44
N PRO A 583 21.71 -11.69 -11.75
CA PRO A 583 21.89 -13.06 -12.21
C PRO A 583 23.23 -13.59 -11.70
N GLU A 584 23.21 -14.75 -11.03
CA GLU A 584 24.42 -15.41 -10.57
C GLU A 584 25.44 -15.47 -11.72
N GLU A 585 26.66 -14.97 -11.48
CA GLU A 585 27.73 -15.07 -12.47
C GLU A 585 27.91 -16.55 -12.86
N PRO A 586 27.97 -16.87 -14.16
CA PRO A 586 28.11 -18.25 -14.60
C PRO A 586 29.41 -18.83 -14.04
N VAL A 587 29.29 -19.94 -13.30
CA VAL A 587 30.43 -20.69 -12.75
C VAL A 587 31.44 -20.95 -13.86
N GLU A 588 32.67 -20.44 -13.71
CA GLU A 588 33.74 -20.70 -14.66
C GLU A 588 33.92 -22.22 -14.84
N PRO A 589 33.94 -22.74 -16.09
CA PRO A 589 34.13 -24.15 -16.31
C PRO A 589 35.50 -24.59 -15.78
N GLU A 590 35.54 -25.64 -14.95
CA GLU A 590 36.79 -26.21 -14.46
C GLU A 590 37.75 -26.50 -15.61
N GLU A 591 39.01 -26.04 -15.48
CA GLU A 591 40.05 -26.34 -16.46
C GLU A 591 40.22 -27.86 -16.59
N PRO A 592 40.26 -28.41 -17.83
CA PRO A 592 40.41 -29.83 -18.03
C PRO A 592 41.77 -30.30 -17.48
N THR A 593 41.74 -31.30 -16.60
CA THR A 593 42.93 -31.99 -16.13
C THR A 593 43.61 -32.72 -17.30
N ASP A 594 44.86 -32.34 -17.56
CA ASP A 594 45.72 -32.84 -18.62
C ASP A 594 45.94 -34.36 -18.47
N ASN A 595 45.18 -35.16 -19.22
CA ASN A 595 45.39 -36.60 -19.30
C ASN A 595 46.54 -36.90 -20.29
N GLU A 596 47.73 -37.13 -19.76
CA GLU A 596 48.82 -37.78 -20.51
C GLU A 596 48.39 -39.21 -20.90
N THR A 597 47.86 -39.35 -22.12
CA THR A 597 47.93 -40.62 -22.85
C THR A 597 48.36 -40.36 -24.29
N GLU A 598 49.46 -41.00 -24.70
CA GLU A 598 50.05 -40.89 -26.04
C GLU A 598 49.02 -41.22 -27.15
N PRO A 599 49.05 -40.51 -28.29
CA PRO A 599 48.12 -40.76 -29.37
C PRO A 599 48.51 -42.02 -30.15
N THR A 600 47.63 -43.01 -30.20
CA THR A 600 47.64 -44.03 -31.26
C THR A 600 47.15 -43.41 -32.56
N GLU A 601 47.85 -43.69 -33.67
CA GLU A 601 47.53 -43.19 -35.01
C GLU A 601 46.06 -43.51 -35.42
N PRO A 602 45.36 -42.57 -36.08
CA PRO A 602 43.99 -42.81 -36.53
C PRO A 602 43.96 -43.72 -37.77
N GLU A 603 43.06 -44.72 -37.76
CA GLU A 603 42.67 -45.46 -38.97
C GLU A 603 41.84 -44.56 -39.90
N GLU A 604 41.96 -44.78 -41.21
CA GLU A 604 41.31 -43.99 -42.26
C GLU A 604 39.77 -43.98 -42.14
N PRO A 605 39.10 -42.86 -42.46
CA PRO A 605 37.65 -42.77 -42.36
C PRO A 605 36.96 -43.60 -43.46
N VAL A 606 35.95 -44.35 -43.06
CA VAL A 606 35.01 -45.04 -43.96
C VAL A 606 34.03 -44.00 -44.52
N GLU A 607 33.77 -44.04 -45.83
CA GLU A 607 32.83 -43.15 -46.51
C GLU A 607 31.40 -43.27 -45.92
N PRO A 608 30.66 -42.16 -45.76
CA PRO A 608 29.29 -42.20 -45.26
C PRO A 608 28.33 -42.80 -46.31
N GLU A 609 27.44 -43.69 -45.86
CA GLU A 609 26.31 -44.18 -46.66
C GLU A 609 25.25 -43.08 -46.85
N GLU A 610 24.60 -43.07 -48.02
CA GLU A 610 23.57 -42.09 -48.41
C GLU A 610 22.30 -42.18 -47.52
N PRO A 611 21.61 -41.05 -47.27
CA PRO A 611 20.43 -41.03 -46.42
C PRO A 611 19.23 -41.71 -47.10
N VAL A 612 18.47 -42.46 -46.31
CA VAL A 612 17.22 -43.12 -46.72
C VAL A 612 16.06 -42.11 -46.62
N GLU A 613 15.20 -42.06 -47.65
CA GLU A 613 14.02 -41.21 -47.70
C GLU A 613 12.98 -41.61 -46.61
N PRO A 614 12.25 -40.65 -46.02
CA PRO A 614 11.24 -40.94 -45.01
C PRO A 614 9.96 -41.52 -45.63
N GLU A 615 9.38 -42.52 -44.96
CA GLU A 615 8.07 -43.11 -45.31
C GLU A 615 6.90 -42.22 -44.87
N GLU A 616 5.81 -42.22 -45.66
CA GLU A 616 4.58 -41.46 -45.43
C GLU A 616 3.76 -41.96 -44.22
N PRO A 617 3.01 -41.08 -43.53
CA PRO A 617 2.27 -41.43 -42.33
C PRO A 617 1.00 -42.25 -42.64
N VAL A 618 0.68 -43.17 -41.72
CA VAL A 618 -0.48 -44.07 -41.77
C VAL A 618 -1.71 -43.38 -41.15
N GLU A 619 -2.88 -43.52 -41.79
CA GLU A 619 -4.17 -42.99 -41.31
C GLU A 619 -4.65 -43.68 -40.01
N PRO A 620 -5.29 -42.95 -39.06
CA PRO A 620 -5.77 -43.53 -37.81
C PRO A 620 -7.11 -44.28 -37.96
N GLU A 621 -7.28 -45.35 -37.21
CA GLU A 621 -8.51 -46.16 -37.11
C GLU A 621 -9.59 -45.50 -36.23
N GLU A 622 -10.87 -45.76 -36.54
CA GLU A 622 -12.06 -45.24 -35.86
C GLU A 622 -12.26 -45.79 -34.43
N PRO A 623 -12.86 -45.02 -33.50
CA PRO A 623 -13.05 -45.45 -32.11
C PRO A 623 -14.27 -46.37 -31.90
N VAL A 624 -14.16 -47.24 -30.89
CA VAL A 624 -15.17 -48.20 -30.44
C VAL A 624 -16.12 -47.56 -29.42
N GLU A 625 -17.43 -47.86 -29.50
CA GLU A 625 -18.47 -47.38 -28.57
C GLU A 625 -18.30 -47.89 -27.12
N PRO A 626 -18.69 -47.10 -26.09
CA PRO A 626 -18.63 -47.53 -24.69
C PRO A 626 -19.90 -48.31 -24.24
N GLU A 627 -19.71 -49.32 -23.38
CA GLU A 627 -20.79 -50.02 -22.66
C GLU A 627 -21.21 -49.28 -21.37
N GLU A 628 -22.50 -49.40 -21.02
CA GLU A 628 -23.21 -48.76 -19.89
C GLU A 628 -22.78 -49.24 -18.48
N PRO A 629 -23.07 -48.46 -17.41
CA PRO A 629 -22.58 -48.72 -16.04
C PRO A 629 -23.51 -49.62 -15.21
N GLU A 630 -22.93 -50.39 -14.28
CA GLU A 630 -23.63 -51.03 -13.15
C GLU A 630 -23.26 -50.36 -11.81
N GLU A 631 -24.26 -50.03 -11.00
CA GLU A 631 -24.18 -49.54 -9.61
C GLU A 631 -24.82 -50.58 -8.63
N PRO A 632 -24.72 -50.43 -7.28
CA PRO A 632 -23.58 -50.05 -6.43
C PRO A 632 -23.41 -51.02 -5.24
N GLY A 633 -22.32 -50.88 -4.47
CA GLY A 633 -22.11 -51.58 -3.20
C GLY A 633 -21.35 -50.75 -2.17
N VAL A 634 -22.06 -50.25 -1.16
CA VAL A 634 -21.58 -49.61 0.09
C VAL A 634 -21.53 -50.73 1.16
N PRO A 635 -20.69 -50.74 2.24
CA PRO A 635 -20.24 -49.57 3.02
C PRO A 635 -18.86 -49.61 3.75
N GLY A 636 -18.42 -48.43 4.23
CA GLY A 636 -17.90 -48.32 5.61
C GLY A 636 -16.69 -47.40 5.89
N PHE A 637 -16.99 -46.18 6.34
CA PHE A 637 -16.38 -45.38 7.44
C PHE A 637 -14.99 -44.67 7.33
N GLU A 638 -15.03 -43.38 7.73
CA GLU A 638 -13.98 -42.43 8.23
C GLU A 638 -12.96 -41.89 7.18
N ALA A 639 -13.03 -40.66 6.63
CA ALA A 639 -12.99 -39.29 7.21
C ALA A 639 -11.74 -39.12 8.11
N VAL A 640 -10.74 -38.24 7.90
CA VAL A 640 -10.69 -36.83 7.45
C VAL A 640 -9.27 -36.51 6.89
N PHE A 641 -9.14 -35.39 6.18
CA PHE A 641 -7.93 -34.60 5.79
C PHE A 641 -7.30 -34.86 4.41
N ALA A 642 -7.57 -33.95 3.47
CA ALA A 642 -6.60 -33.33 2.56
C ALA A 642 -7.33 -32.52 1.48
N ILE A 643 -7.32 -31.18 1.56
CA ILE A 643 -7.39 -30.33 0.37
C ILE A 643 -6.32 -29.26 0.53
N ALA A 644 -5.25 -29.44 -0.24
CA ALA A 644 -4.28 -28.42 -0.57
C ALA A 644 -4.10 -28.47 -2.09
N GLY A 645 -4.15 -27.30 -2.72
CA GLY A 645 -3.51 -27.01 -4.01
C GLY A 645 -4.30 -27.36 -5.27
N LEU A 646 -5.03 -26.37 -5.80
CA LEU A 646 -5.25 -26.27 -7.24
C LEU A 646 -5.16 -24.81 -7.68
N LEU A 647 -3.97 -24.43 -8.14
CA LEU A 647 -3.77 -23.27 -9.01
C LEU A 647 -3.18 -23.73 -10.36
N ALA A 648 -3.70 -23.09 -11.40
CA ALA A 648 -3.08 -22.79 -12.68
C ALA A 648 -3.59 -23.47 -13.98
N VAL A 649 -4.48 -22.72 -14.64
CA VAL A 649 -4.39 -22.19 -16.02
C VAL A 649 -4.55 -23.15 -17.23
N ALA A 650 -5.67 -23.00 -17.95
CA ALA A 650 -5.72 -22.45 -19.33
C ALA A 650 -7.01 -22.81 -20.10
N TYR A 651 -7.88 -21.81 -20.28
CA TYR A 651 -8.33 -21.27 -21.58
C TYR A 651 -9.05 -22.14 -22.64
N LEU A 652 -10.21 -21.60 -23.07
CA LEU A 652 -10.97 -21.78 -24.33
C LEU A 652 -11.99 -22.93 -24.52
N VAL A 653 -13.21 -22.66 -24.06
CA VAL A 653 -14.38 -22.23 -24.88
C VAL A 653 -14.81 -23.02 -26.14
N ARG A 654 -16.10 -23.43 -26.06
CA ARG A 654 -17.20 -23.45 -27.06
C ARG A 654 -17.63 -24.73 -27.78
N ARG A 655 -18.96 -24.88 -27.69
CA ARG A 655 -19.96 -25.46 -28.62
C ARG A 655 -20.21 -26.97 -28.49
N ASN A 656 -21.14 -27.35 -27.62
CA ASN A 656 -22.60 -27.27 -27.81
C ASN A 656 -23.33 -27.82 -26.59
#